data_AF-A0A9W6T7P6-F1
#
_entry.id   AF-A0A9W6T7P6-F1
#
_cell.length_a   1.000
_cell.length_b   1.000
_cell.length_c   1.000
_cell.angle_alpha   90.00
_cell.angle_beta   90.00
_cell.angle_gamma   90.00
#
_symmetry.space_group_name_H-M   'P 1'
#
loop_
_entity.id
_entity.type
_entity.pdbx_description
1 polymer ?
#
loop_
_entity_poly.entity_id
_entity_poly.type
_entity_poly.pdbx_seq_one_letter_code
_entity_poly.pdbx_strand_id
1 'polypeptide(L)'
;MQALIKIDIRFNKITKLDSLKELPKLEVIRAAGNSVSTFISKASNLFEVELNMNPLTFVNFECPMPNLKIVDFSKGKLTSCDFVSSLTNVEKLTLDNNHLVSLSNNISKMKNLVHLSVIKNNITALPDCIGSLTKLKTLDLHLNNISVLNPDIWKLSNLEILNVSSNLLQNFPEPPEALLKNFLSRKSKLQHQKQIQDQIIENAKLQNKQTAIDTDEEDEAAEYEELNAHIGDNEESPKNLKDLAINVSDSKQKKSSISPPLSPSTALTQTSMSINDSLTGTVSEEKQKSVFSNIRRRGSEIDPHQQLYIGLEKSLKYLSMADNKLNDGVIQIISRFQNLEILNISYNDLFDIPSGHLSNLKKLKSLYLSGNHLSSLPVEDFDAFTEVTSLNLNGNRYQTLPAEIYKIKNLTALDVGSNSLKYNIANIPYDWNWCYNPNLKYLNFSGNKRLEIKPQHKREGMTDSLDSFLTLKNLKLLGLMDVTITTDAVPEQTVDTRVRTTASQLGSFGYGISDTLGDRLNLTTRDVVIEKFRGNPDETLLTIYDGKNCSDVAGDKISKIIQETFGIHLTKELQDVEEPSEGYSGKTVVDALRGAFLTMNSEMNILINKGQSSTFSYTAAHRTTTTDELSLEEDGHTGCCSTVIYIKGDDLYIANIGDNMRELEPVVVTLPQMVI
;
A
#
# COMPACT_ATOMS: atom_id res chain seq x y z
N MET A 1 -28.36 38.63 -6.84
CA MET A 1 -27.70 37.37 -7.29
C MET A 1 -26.61 37.57 -8.34
N GLN A 2 -26.63 38.55 -9.26
CA GLN A 2 -25.59 38.67 -10.31
C GLN A 2 -24.13 38.85 -9.82
N ALA A 3 -23.92 39.25 -8.57
CA ALA A 3 -22.60 39.34 -7.94
C ALA A 3 -22.19 38.09 -7.13
N LEU A 4 -22.99 37.01 -7.16
CA LEU A 4 -22.72 35.79 -6.40
C LEU A 4 -21.54 35.02 -7.01
N ILE A 5 -20.53 34.73 -6.18
CA ILE A 5 -19.31 34.03 -6.58
C ILE A 5 -19.30 32.58 -6.08
N LYS A 6 -19.72 32.34 -4.84
CA LYS A 6 -19.74 31.02 -4.22
C LYS A 6 -21.09 30.77 -3.55
N ILE A 7 -21.59 29.55 -3.63
CA ILE A 7 -22.79 29.11 -2.91
C ILE A 7 -22.53 27.76 -2.24
N ASP A 8 -22.82 27.68 -0.95
CA ASP A 8 -22.82 26.44 -0.16
C ASP A 8 -24.22 26.27 0.42
N ILE A 9 -24.88 25.19 0.01
CA ILE A 9 -26.28 24.83 0.29
C ILE A 9 -26.38 23.32 0.56
N ARG A 10 -25.30 22.70 1.06
CA ARG A 10 -25.22 21.27 1.34
C ARG A 10 -26.24 20.83 2.41
N PHE A 11 -26.65 19.57 2.38
CA PHE A 11 -27.54 18.91 3.34
C PHE A 11 -28.88 19.64 3.59
N ASN A 12 -29.50 20.08 2.49
CA ASN A 12 -30.80 20.75 2.49
C ASN A 12 -31.85 19.90 1.74
N LYS A 13 -33.06 20.44 1.56
CA LYS A 13 -34.17 19.79 0.82
C LYS A 13 -34.38 20.39 -0.58
N ILE A 14 -33.32 20.89 -1.21
CA ILE A 14 -33.39 21.58 -2.51
C ILE A 14 -33.59 20.55 -3.63
N THR A 15 -34.55 20.82 -4.52
CA THR A 15 -34.92 19.91 -5.62
C THR A 15 -34.47 20.38 -7.00
N LYS A 16 -34.15 21.68 -7.15
CA LYS A 16 -33.77 22.32 -8.41
C LYS A 16 -32.74 23.43 -8.19
N LEU A 17 -31.86 23.63 -9.17
CA LEU A 17 -30.82 24.67 -9.15
C LEU A 17 -30.94 25.67 -10.32
N ASP A 18 -32.10 25.74 -10.97
CA ASP A 18 -32.35 26.53 -12.18
C ASP A 18 -31.92 28.01 -12.04
N SER A 19 -32.12 28.60 -10.85
CA SER A 19 -31.69 29.97 -10.51
C SER A 19 -30.19 30.23 -10.58
N LEU A 20 -29.36 29.17 -10.58
CA LEU A 20 -27.90 29.26 -10.70
C LEU A 20 -27.41 29.17 -12.15
N LYS A 21 -28.26 28.73 -13.09
CA LYS A 21 -27.89 28.34 -14.47
C LYS A 21 -27.06 29.39 -15.22
N GLU A 22 -27.45 30.66 -15.11
CA GLU A 22 -26.88 31.78 -15.90
C GLU A 22 -26.12 32.82 -15.06
N LEU A 23 -25.69 32.48 -13.84
CA LEU A 23 -24.99 33.44 -12.97
C LEU A 23 -23.56 33.73 -13.49
N PRO A 24 -23.24 34.97 -13.92
CA PRO A 24 -22.04 35.25 -14.70
C PRO A 24 -20.74 35.28 -13.88
N LYS A 25 -20.84 35.44 -12.56
CA LYS A 25 -19.68 35.45 -11.64
C LYS A 25 -19.54 34.20 -10.78
N LEU A 26 -20.40 33.20 -11.00
CA LEU A 26 -20.45 32.00 -10.15
C LEU A 26 -19.24 31.09 -10.46
N GLU A 27 -18.42 30.88 -9.44
CA GLU A 27 -17.21 30.05 -9.47
C GLU A 27 -17.42 28.72 -8.72
N VAL A 28 -18.13 28.72 -7.59
CA VAL A 28 -18.23 27.53 -6.72
C VAL A 28 -19.70 27.21 -6.41
N ILE A 29 -20.09 25.97 -6.68
CA ILE A 29 -21.37 25.38 -6.26
C ILE A 29 -21.10 24.19 -5.35
N ARG A 30 -21.56 24.25 -4.09
CA ARG A 30 -21.65 23.10 -3.20
C ARG A 30 -23.10 22.86 -2.80
N ALA A 31 -23.71 21.82 -3.35
CA ALA A 31 -25.09 21.42 -3.05
C ALA A 31 -25.23 19.92 -2.75
N ALA A 32 -24.17 19.32 -2.19
CA ALA A 32 -24.16 17.95 -1.70
C ALA A 32 -25.38 17.60 -0.83
N GLY A 33 -25.85 16.35 -0.85
CA GLY A 33 -26.87 15.87 0.09
C GLY A 33 -28.23 16.57 -0.05
N ASN A 34 -28.64 16.87 -1.28
CA ASN A 34 -29.94 17.47 -1.61
C ASN A 34 -30.79 16.50 -2.47
N SER A 35 -31.93 16.97 -2.97
CA SER A 35 -32.85 16.20 -3.83
C SER A 35 -32.79 16.64 -5.30
N VAL A 36 -31.65 17.13 -5.78
CA VAL A 36 -31.49 17.62 -7.16
C VAL A 36 -31.40 16.44 -8.14
N SER A 37 -32.34 16.36 -9.06
CA SER A 37 -32.42 15.26 -10.06
C SER A 37 -31.79 15.61 -11.41
N THR A 38 -31.63 16.89 -11.70
CA THR A 38 -31.10 17.42 -12.97
C THR A 38 -30.26 18.65 -12.70
N PHE A 39 -29.09 18.75 -13.36
CA PHE A 39 -28.23 19.93 -13.31
C PHE A 39 -27.92 20.42 -14.73
N ILE A 40 -28.24 21.68 -15.02
CA ILE A 40 -27.93 22.35 -16.29
C ILE A 40 -27.27 23.68 -15.97
N SER A 41 -26.09 23.93 -16.55
CA SER A 41 -25.34 25.17 -16.33
C SER A 41 -24.83 25.80 -17.62
N LYS A 42 -24.83 27.13 -17.61
CA LYS A 42 -24.26 28.03 -18.62
C LYS A 42 -23.26 29.02 -17.97
N ALA A 43 -22.99 28.88 -16.67
CA ALA A 43 -22.05 29.71 -15.92
C ALA A 43 -20.60 29.32 -16.25
N SER A 44 -20.03 29.89 -17.31
CA SER A 44 -18.69 29.53 -17.82
C SER A 44 -17.52 29.85 -16.88
N ASN A 45 -17.75 30.60 -15.81
CA ASN A 45 -16.76 30.93 -14.79
C ASN A 45 -16.67 29.90 -13.65
N LEU A 46 -17.46 28.82 -13.70
CA LEU A 46 -17.38 27.73 -12.72
C LEU A 46 -15.97 27.14 -12.65
N PHE A 47 -15.51 26.99 -11.42
CA PHE A 47 -14.22 26.46 -10.99
C PHE A 47 -14.39 25.14 -10.23
N GLU A 48 -15.47 25.01 -9.45
CA GLU A 48 -15.77 23.85 -8.60
C GLU A 48 -17.28 23.59 -8.57
N VAL A 49 -17.67 22.33 -8.79
CA VAL A 49 -19.07 21.89 -8.69
C VAL A 49 -19.13 20.57 -7.91
N GLU A 50 -19.68 20.64 -6.70
CA GLU A 50 -19.97 19.50 -5.82
C GLU A 50 -21.49 19.30 -5.70
N LEU A 51 -22.02 18.25 -6.33
CA LEU A 51 -23.43 17.85 -6.26
C LEU A 51 -23.57 16.39 -5.80
N ASN A 52 -22.59 15.86 -5.10
CA ASN A 52 -22.62 14.49 -4.59
C ASN A 52 -23.80 14.22 -3.63
N MET A 53 -24.20 12.97 -3.47
CA MET A 53 -25.38 12.59 -2.66
C MET A 53 -26.68 13.30 -3.10
N ASN A 54 -26.84 13.51 -4.41
CA ASN A 54 -28.09 13.95 -5.02
C ASN A 54 -28.56 12.87 -6.01
N PRO A 55 -29.88 12.67 -6.21
CA PRO A 55 -30.42 11.70 -7.17
C PRO A 55 -30.26 12.16 -8.64
N LEU A 56 -29.09 12.66 -9.03
CA LEU A 56 -28.76 13.19 -10.35
C LEU A 56 -28.90 12.11 -11.42
N THR A 57 -29.83 12.34 -12.34
CA THR A 57 -30.08 11.49 -13.53
C THR A 57 -29.57 12.13 -14.82
N PHE A 58 -29.45 13.47 -14.85
CA PHE A 58 -29.01 14.22 -16.01
C PHE A 58 -28.13 15.41 -15.61
N VAL A 59 -27.01 15.57 -16.32
CA VAL A 59 -26.08 16.70 -16.20
C VAL A 59 -25.78 17.22 -17.60
N ASN A 60 -25.85 18.54 -17.80
CA ASN A 60 -25.44 19.19 -19.05
C ASN A 60 -24.77 20.55 -18.82
N PHE A 61 -23.71 20.81 -19.59
CA PHE A 61 -23.04 22.11 -19.67
C PHE A 61 -23.27 22.69 -21.07
N GLU A 62 -24.15 23.70 -21.16
CA GLU A 62 -24.59 24.31 -22.43
C GLU A 62 -23.51 25.12 -23.14
N CYS A 63 -22.42 25.43 -22.44
CA CYS A 63 -21.22 26.05 -22.98
C CYS A 63 -19.95 25.37 -22.42
N PRO A 64 -18.78 25.53 -23.05
CA PRO A 64 -17.52 25.05 -22.52
C PRO A 64 -17.24 25.62 -21.12
N MET A 65 -16.65 24.81 -20.25
CA MET A 65 -16.28 25.18 -18.87
C MET A 65 -14.75 25.32 -18.76
N PRO A 66 -14.16 26.46 -19.20
CA PRO A 66 -12.70 26.61 -19.28
C PRO A 66 -12.00 26.68 -17.93
N ASN A 67 -12.70 27.10 -16.86
CA ASN A 67 -12.11 27.30 -15.54
C ASN A 67 -12.39 26.13 -14.57
N LEU A 68 -13.24 25.18 -14.96
CA LEU A 68 -13.74 24.13 -14.08
C LEU A 68 -12.64 23.09 -13.82
N LYS A 69 -12.20 23.02 -12.56
CA LYS A 69 -11.12 22.14 -12.10
C LYS A 69 -11.61 20.93 -11.32
N ILE A 70 -12.65 21.09 -10.51
CA ILE A 70 -13.15 20.07 -9.58
C ILE A 70 -14.61 19.79 -9.89
N VAL A 71 -14.92 18.51 -10.15
CA VAL A 71 -16.28 18.02 -10.40
C VAL A 71 -16.52 16.77 -9.57
N ASP A 72 -17.50 16.83 -8.66
CA ASP A 72 -17.98 15.68 -7.90
C ASP A 72 -19.49 15.50 -8.10
N PHE A 73 -19.85 14.42 -8.80
CA PHE A 73 -21.23 13.96 -8.99
C PHE A 73 -21.42 12.54 -8.41
N SER A 74 -20.68 12.19 -7.36
CA SER A 74 -20.76 10.88 -6.72
C SER A 74 -22.08 10.63 -5.97
N LYS A 75 -22.40 9.35 -5.74
CA LYS A 75 -23.64 8.90 -5.07
C LYS A 75 -24.90 9.42 -5.78
N GLY A 76 -24.87 9.39 -7.12
CA GLY A 76 -25.94 9.82 -8.01
C GLY A 76 -26.71 8.66 -8.64
N LYS A 77 -27.36 8.95 -9.78
CA LYS A 77 -28.08 7.99 -10.62
C LYS A 77 -27.69 8.14 -12.11
N LEU A 78 -26.49 8.64 -12.37
CA LEU A 78 -26.00 8.89 -13.73
C LEU A 78 -25.75 7.56 -14.47
N THR A 79 -26.29 7.44 -15.68
CA THR A 79 -26.12 6.28 -16.56
C THR A 79 -25.13 6.53 -17.70
N SER A 80 -24.90 7.79 -18.08
CA SER A 80 -23.81 8.22 -18.96
C SER A 80 -23.05 9.44 -18.40
N CYS A 81 -21.87 9.71 -18.96
CA CYS A 81 -21.02 10.83 -18.57
C CYS A 81 -20.73 11.79 -19.74
N ASP A 82 -21.64 11.91 -20.71
CA ASP A 82 -21.38 12.65 -21.97
C ASP A 82 -21.09 14.15 -21.77
N PHE A 83 -21.55 14.74 -20.66
CA PHE A 83 -21.24 16.11 -20.26
C PHE A 83 -19.73 16.42 -20.19
N VAL A 84 -18.85 15.41 -20.08
CA VAL A 84 -17.39 15.60 -20.15
C VAL A 84 -16.95 16.16 -21.52
N SER A 85 -17.80 16.14 -22.56
CA SER A 85 -17.52 16.76 -23.85
C SER A 85 -17.26 18.27 -23.77
N SER A 86 -17.82 18.95 -22.76
CA SER A 86 -17.72 20.38 -22.50
C SER A 86 -16.62 20.75 -21.49
N LEU A 87 -15.90 19.74 -20.98
CA LEU A 87 -14.89 19.87 -19.93
C LEU A 87 -13.48 19.70 -20.53
N THR A 88 -12.59 20.67 -20.31
CA THR A 88 -11.24 20.67 -20.91
C THR A 88 -10.11 20.79 -19.87
N ASN A 89 -10.35 21.52 -18.77
CA ASN A 89 -9.34 21.85 -17.77
C ASN A 89 -9.57 21.23 -16.39
N VAL A 90 -10.47 20.24 -16.29
CA VAL A 90 -10.74 19.51 -15.05
C VAL A 90 -9.48 18.78 -14.60
N GLU A 91 -9.12 18.95 -13.32
CA GLU A 91 -7.99 18.32 -12.63
C GLU A 91 -8.47 17.15 -11.77
N LYS A 92 -9.69 17.24 -11.19
CA LYS A 92 -10.33 16.17 -10.39
C LYS A 92 -11.76 15.91 -10.89
N LEU A 93 -12.01 14.66 -11.28
CA LEU A 93 -13.34 14.16 -11.65
C LEU A 93 -13.71 12.94 -10.79
N THR A 94 -14.80 13.05 -10.04
CA THR A 94 -15.31 12.01 -9.14
C THR A 94 -16.75 11.67 -9.52
N LEU A 95 -17.00 10.42 -9.89
CA LEU A 95 -18.29 9.91 -10.38
C LEU A 95 -18.72 8.61 -9.65
N ASP A 96 -18.19 8.40 -8.45
CA ASP A 96 -18.38 7.17 -7.67
C ASP A 96 -19.85 6.87 -7.34
N ASN A 97 -20.22 5.60 -7.17
CA ASN A 97 -21.54 5.15 -6.77
C ASN A 97 -22.66 5.74 -7.66
N ASN A 98 -22.52 5.53 -8.96
CA ASN A 98 -23.50 5.85 -10.02
C ASN A 98 -23.87 4.56 -10.78
N HIS A 99 -24.44 4.68 -11.99
CA HIS A 99 -24.88 3.55 -12.82
C HIS A 99 -24.21 3.58 -14.20
N LEU A 100 -22.98 4.08 -14.29
CA LEU A 100 -22.23 4.19 -15.55
C LEU A 100 -21.82 2.80 -16.04
N VAL A 101 -22.15 2.48 -17.29
CA VAL A 101 -21.78 1.20 -17.96
C VAL A 101 -20.48 1.32 -18.76
N SER A 102 -20.11 2.55 -19.13
CA SER A 102 -18.92 2.89 -19.92
C SER A 102 -18.52 4.35 -19.69
N LEU A 103 -17.24 4.67 -19.86
CA LEU A 103 -16.77 6.06 -19.94
C LEU A 103 -16.83 6.58 -21.39
N SER A 104 -17.25 7.83 -21.57
CA SER A 104 -17.30 8.48 -22.89
C SER A 104 -15.88 8.74 -23.42
N ASN A 105 -15.63 8.46 -24.71
CA ASN A 105 -14.34 8.76 -25.38
C ASN A 105 -13.96 10.26 -25.34
N ASN A 106 -14.94 11.14 -25.05
CA ASN A 106 -14.68 12.55 -24.78
C ASN A 106 -13.77 12.81 -23.58
N ILE A 107 -13.56 11.82 -22.70
CA ILE A 107 -12.66 11.94 -21.53
C ILE A 107 -11.24 12.37 -21.93
N SER A 108 -10.79 11.95 -23.12
CA SER A 108 -9.50 12.33 -23.73
C SER A 108 -9.26 13.85 -23.91
N LYS A 109 -10.33 14.67 -23.88
CA LYS A 109 -10.22 16.14 -23.93
C LYS A 109 -9.63 16.73 -22.66
N MET A 110 -9.82 16.09 -21.50
CA MET A 110 -9.38 16.58 -20.18
C MET A 110 -7.89 16.26 -19.95
N LYS A 111 -7.01 16.85 -20.76
CA LYS A 111 -5.54 16.65 -20.68
C LYS A 111 -4.91 17.14 -19.37
N ASN A 112 -5.66 17.89 -18.57
CA ASN A 112 -5.27 18.36 -17.24
C ASN A 112 -5.71 17.44 -16.09
N LEU A 113 -6.42 16.33 -16.37
CA LEU A 113 -6.93 15.44 -15.34
C LEU A 113 -5.79 14.76 -14.58
N VAL A 114 -5.79 14.94 -13.26
CA VAL A 114 -4.82 14.37 -12.31
C VAL A 114 -5.45 13.23 -11.50
N HIS A 115 -6.74 13.33 -11.19
CA HIS A 115 -7.48 12.34 -10.43
C HIS A 115 -8.81 11.99 -11.11
N LEU A 116 -8.99 10.70 -11.41
CA LEU A 116 -10.24 10.13 -11.94
C LEU A 116 -10.69 9.02 -11.01
N SER A 117 -11.89 9.17 -10.44
CA SER A 117 -12.52 8.17 -9.57
C SER A 117 -13.90 7.81 -10.12
N VAL A 118 -14.13 6.51 -10.31
CA VAL A 118 -15.36 5.94 -10.87
C VAL A 118 -15.81 4.70 -10.09
N ILE A 119 -15.54 4.69 -8.79
CA ILE A 119 -15.76 3.58 -7.87
C ILE A 119 -17.23 3.16 -7.87
N LYS A 120 -17.54 1.86 -7.71
CA LYS A 120 -18.91 1.37 -7.55
C LYS A 120 -19.84 1.82 -8.68
N ASN A 121 -19.47 1.47 -9.90
CA ASN A 121 -20.25 1.66 -11.12
C ASN A 121 -20.38 0.31 -11.85
N ASN A 122 -20.94 0.30 -13.05
CA ASN A 122 -21.15 -0.91 -13.85
C ASN A 122 -20.18 -0.99 -15.05
N ILE A 123 -19.01 -0.35 -14.96
CA ILE A 123 -18.08 -0.20 -16.09
C ILE A 123 -17.53 -1.56 -16.50
N THR A 124 -17.64 -1.87 -17.80
CA THR A 124 -17.21 -3.16 -18.37
C THR A 124 -15.84 -3.11 -19.04
N ALA A 125 -15.42 -1.94 -19.52
CA ALA A 125 -14.13 -1.69 -20.14
C ALA A 125 -13.73 -0.21 -20.04
N LEU A 126 -12.43 0.06 -20.10
CA LEU A 126 -11.90 1.42 -20.25
C LEU A 126 -11.97 1.88 -21.73
N PRO A 127 -12.10 3.19 -21.99
CA PRO A 127 -12.10 3.71 -23.35
C PRO A 127 -10.69 3.64 -23.96
N ASP A 128 -10.60 3.39 -25.27
CA ASP A 128 -9.32 3.25 -25.98
C ASP A 128 -8.45 4.50 -25.93
N CYS A 129 -9.05 5.67 -25.69
CA CYS A 129 -8.33 6.93 -25.54
C CYS A 129 -7.83 7.22 -24.11
N ILE A 130 -7.98 6.29 -23.14
CA ILE A 130 -7.56 6.54 -21.74
C ILE A 130 -6.08 6.95 -21.65
N GLY A 131 -5.23 6.37 -22.49
CA GLY A 131 -3.80 6.66 -22.57
C GLY A 131 -3.43 8.10 -22.97
N SER A 132 -4.39 8.94 -23.39
CA SER A 132 -4.13 10.36 -23.65
C SER A 132 -4.06 11.23 -22.40
N LEU A 133 -4.45 10.70 -21.23
CA LEU A 133 -4.48 11.41 -19.95
C LEU A 133 -3.09 11.44 -19.29
N THR A 134 -2.10 12.02 -19.96
CA THR A 134 -0.69 11.93 -19.56
C THR A 134 -0.35 12.60 -18.22
N LYS A 135 -1.25 13.39 -17.63
CA LYS A 135 -1.11 13.98 -16.28
C LYS A 135 -1.81 13.20 -15.16
N LEU A 136 -2.53 12.12 -15.50
CA LEU A 136 -3.29 11.35 -14.53
C LEU A 136 -2.35 10.67 -13.55
N LYS A 137 -2.53 10.94 -12.25
CA LYS A 137 -1.78 10.37 -11.12
C LYS A 137 -2.55 9.30 -10.38
N THR A 138 -3.88 9.43 -10.31
CA THR A 138 -4.76 8.48 -9.63
C THR A 138 -5.89 8.07 -10.58
N LEU A 139 -6.04 6.76 -10.74
CA LEU A 139 -7.16 6.13 -11.43
C LEU A 139 -7.79 5.08 -10.51
N ASP A 140 -9.00 5.36 -10.03
CA ASP A 140 -9.77 4.41 -9.22
C ASP A 140 -11.01 3.91 -9.97
N LEU A 141 -11.06 2.60 -10.12
CA LEU A 141 -12.06 1.80 -10.82
C LEU A 141 -12.59 0.67 -9.93
N HIS A 142 -12.37 0.74 -8.61
CA HIS A 142 -12.81 -0.25 -7.64
C HIS A 142 -14.32 -0.51 -7.73
N LEU A 143 -14.76 -1.76 -7.50
CA LEU A 143 -16.17 -2.17 -7.60
C LEU A 143 -16.78 -1.83 -8.97
N ASN A 144 -16.26 -2.45 -10.03
CA ASN A 144 -16.82 -2.37 -11.37
C ASN A 144 -16.87 -3.77 -12.01
N ASN A 145 -17.29 -3.85 -13.28
CA ASN A 145 -17.42 -5.12 -14.02
C ASN A 145 -16.30 -5.28 -15.07
N ILE A 146 -15.13 -4.69 -14.84
CA ILE A 146 -14.04 -4.67 -15.82
C ILE A 146 -13.43 -6.07 -15.94
N SER A 147 -13.51 -6.66 -17.13
CA SER A 147 -12.95 -7.98 -17.42
C SER A 147 -11.55 -7.91 -18.07
N VAL A 148 -11.25 -6.82 -18.78
CA VAL A 148 -9.99 -6.57 -19.48
C VAL A 148 -9.63 -5.09 -19.40
N LEU A 149 -8.39 -4.77 -19.03
CA LEU A 149 -7.80 -3.44 -19.26
C LEU A 149 -7.16 -3.41 -20.65
N ASN A 150 -7.35 -2.32 -21.40
CA ASN A 150 -6.75 -2.19 -22.73
C ASN A 150 -5.25 -1.80 -22.65
N PRO A 151 -4.43 -2.12 -23.68
CA PRO A 151 -2.99 -1.83 -23.66
C PRO A 151 -2.64 -0.32 -23.57
N ASP A 152 -3.60 0.56 -23.82
CA ASP A 152 -3.43 2.02 -23.71
C ASP A 152 -3.19 2.51 -22.27
N ILE A 153 -3.49 1.68 -21.25
CA ILE A 153 -3.13 1.95 -19.85
C ILE A 153 -1.61 2.20 -19.68
N TRP A 154 -0.76 1.53 -20.48
CA TRP A 154 0.69 1.66 -20.41
C TRP A 154 1.21 3.05 -20.82
N LYS A 155 0.39 3.85 -21.52
CA LYS A 155 0.73 5.23 -21.94
C LYS A 155 0.58 6.26 -20.83
N LEU A 156 0.00 5.89 -19.67
CA LEU A 156 -0.21 6.78 -18.53
C LEU A 156 1.09 7.02 -17.74
N SER A 157 2.00 7.79 -18.34
CA SER A 157 3.39 8.05 -17.90
C SER A 157 3.57 8.71 -16.53
N ASN A 158 2.48 9.16 -15.89
CA ASN A 158 2.49 9.82 -14.59
C ASN A 158 1.55 9.15 -13.58
N LEU A 159 0.97 7.98 -13.91
CA LEU A 159 0.04 7.30 -13.01
C LEU A 159 0.82 6.70 -11.85
N GLU A 160 0.58 7.21 -10.65
CA GLU A 160 1.22 6.77 -9.39
C GLU A 160 0.36 5.74 -8.66
N ILE A 161 -0.97 5.83 -8.79
CA ILE A 161 -1.95 4.99 -8.10
C ILE A 161 -2.95 4.43 -9.13
N LEU A 162 -3.00 3.10 -9.24
CA LEU A 162 -4.03 2.36 -9.97
C LEU A 162 -4.77 1.41 -9.03
N ASN A 163 -6.09 1.59 -8.92
CA ASN A 163 -6.96 0.69 -8.18
C ASN A 163 -8.02 0.11 -9.12
N VAL A 164 -7.97 -1.20 -9.32
CA VAL A 164 -8.90 -2.01 -10.14
C VAL A 164 -9.43 -3.20 -9.32
N SER A 165 -9.45 -3.08 -8.00
CA SER A 165 -9.92 -4.14 -7.11
C SER A 165 -11.44 -4.35 -7.20
N SER A 166 -11.94 -5.53 -6.82
CA SER A 166 -13.36 -5.92 -6.93
C SER A 166 -13.88 -5.74 -8.36
N ASN A 167 -13.29 -6.49 -9.28
CA ASN A 167 -13.59 -6.49 -10.71
C ASN A 167 -13.55 -7.94 -11.26
N LEU A 168 -13.50 -8.12 -12.59
CA LEU A 168 -13.53 -9.43 -13.25
C LEU A 168 -12.24 -9.72 -14.04
N LEU A 169 -11.13 -9.07 -13.69
CA LEU A 169 -9.85 -9.18 -14.40
C LEU A 169 -9.25 -10.57 -14.25
N GLN A 170 -8.89 -11.19 -15.39
CA GLN A 170 -8.17 -12.47 -15.41
C GLN A 170 -6.65 -12.30 -15.59
N ASN A 171 -6.21 -11.20 -16.19
CA ASN A 171 -4.81 -10.85 -16.43
C ASN A 171 -4.66 -9.32 -16.52
N PHE A 172 -3.42 -8.82 -16.39
CA PHE A 172 -3.05 -7.46 -16.79
C PHE A 172 -2.66 -7.45 -18.29
N PRO A 173 -2.91 -6.37 -19.06
CA PRO A 173 -2.51 -6.31 -20.47
C PRO A 173 -0.99 -6.28 -20.66
N GLU A 174 -0.47 -7.01 -21.65
CA GLU A 174 0.93 -6.86 -22.08
C GLU A 174 1.22 -5.43 -22.61
N PRO A 175 2.44 -4.90 -22.40
CA PRO A 175 2.83 -3.61 -22.94
C PRO A 175 2.90 -3.66 -24.48
N PRO A 176 2.42 -2.61 -25.18
CA PRO A 176 2.53 -2.51 -26.65
C PRO A 176 3.96 -2.74 -27.17
N GLU A 177 4.10 -3.32 -28.36
CA GLU A 177 5.41 -3.64 -28.98
C GLU A 177 6.40 -2.46 -29.01
N ALA A 178 5.90 -1.23 -29.17
CA ALA A 178 6.71 -0.02 -29.15
C ALA A 178 7.45 0.18 -27.81
N LEU A 179 6.81 -0.17 -26.69
CA LEU A 179 7.44 -0.18 -25.37
C LEU A 179 8.33 -1.41 -25.20
N LEU A 180 7.91 -2.60 -25.67
CA LEU A 180 8.73 -3.82 -25.64
C LEU A 180 10.11 -3.63 -26.33
N LYS A 181 10.19 -2.87 -27.43
CA LYS A 181 11.46 -2.52 -28.07
C LYS A 181 12.37 -1.66 -27.18
N ASN A 182 11.81 -0.76 -26.37
CA ASN A 182 12.58 0.01 -25.37
C ASN A 182 13.09 -0.89 -24.23
N PHE A 183 12.32 -1.90 -23.80
CA PHE A 183 12.77 -2.88 -22.81
C PHE A 183 13.86 -3.80 -23.35
N LEU A 184 13.68 -4.40 -24.52
CA LEU A 184 14.62 -5.36 -25.11
C LEU A 184 15.96 -4.70 -25.47
N SER A 185 15.94 -3.49 -26.04
CA SER A 185 17.15 -2.73 -26.35
C SER A 185 17.90 -2.23 -25.10
N ARG A 186 17.22 -2.05 -23.97
CA ARG A 186 17.88 -1.84 -22.67
C ARG A 186 18.45 -3.14 -22.12
N LYS A 187 17.70 -4.25 -22.12
CA LYS A 187 18.17 -5.55 -21.61
C LYS A 187 19.44 -6.02 -22.34
N SER A 188 19.48 -5.88 -23.68
CA SER A 188 20.67 -6.22 -24.46
C SER A 188 21.86 -5.29 -24.17
N LYS A 189 21.62 -3.98 -23.95
CA LYS A 189 22.68 -3.04 -23.54
C LYS A 189 23.24 -3.34 -22.15
N LEU A 190 22.38 -3.60 -21.16
CA LEU A 190 22.78 -3.97 -19.80
C LEU A 190 23.53 -5.31 -19.78
N GLN A 191 23.07 -6.32 -20.53
CA GLN A 191 23.78 -7.59 -20.67
C GLN A 191 25.15 -7.42 -21.34
N HIS A 192 25.25 -6.64 -22.41
CA HIS A 192 26.52 -6.39 -23.08
C HIS A 192 27.48 -5.56 -22.21
N GLN A 193 26.97 -4.59 -21.46
CA GLN A 193 27.76 -3.79 -20.52
C GLN A 193 28.28 -4.63 -19.35
N LYS A 194 27.44 -5.52 -18.79
CA LYS A 194 27.86 -6.49 -17.77
C LYS A 194 28.91 -7.47 -18.31
N GLN A 195 28.72 -7.98 -19.53
CA GLN A 195 29.68 -8.89 -20.17
C GLN A 195 31.05 -8.24 -20.44
N ILE A 196 31.07 -6.94 -20.79
CA ILE A 196 32.30 -6.14 -20.89
C ILE A 196 32.93 -5.95 -19.50
N GLN A 197 32.12 -5.67 -18.47
CA GLN A 197 32.61 -5.47 -17.10
C GLN A 197 33.22 -6.76 -16.52
N ASP A 198 32.58 -7.92 -16.74
CA ASP A 198 33.09 -9.24 -16.36
C ASP A 198 34.43 -9.53 -17.08
N GLN A 199 34.55 -9.20 -18.38
CA GLN A 199 35.81 -9.32 -19.13
C GLN A 199 36.90 -8.35 -18.66
N ILE A 200 36.56 -7.14 -18.22
CA ILE A 200 37.53 -6.21 -17.62
C ILE A 200 38.05 -6.78 -16.29
N ILE A 201 37.17 -7.34 -15.45
CA ILE A 201 37.53 -7.97 -14.18
C ILE A 201 38.41 -9.22 -14.41
N GLU A 202 38.09 -10.04 -15.42
CA GLU A 202 38.90 -11.21 -15.79
C GLU A 202 40.30 -10.80 -16.28
N ASN A 203 40.40 -9.79 -17.16
CA ASN A 203 41.68 -9.26 -17.62
C ASN A 203 42.51 -8.62 -16.49
N ALA A 204 41.87 -7.92 -15.55
CA ALA A 204 42.56 -7.37 -14.38
C ALA A 204 43.11 -8.48 -13.46
N LYS A 205 42.36 -9.57 -13.25
CA LYS A 205 42.84 -10.76 -12.53
C LYS A 205 44.02 -11.43 -13.24
N LEU A 206 44.00 -11.49 -14.58
CA LEU A 206 45.11 -12.02 -15.37
C LEU A 206 46.35 -11.12 -15.34
N GLN A 207 46.18 -9.79 -15.39
CA GLN A 207 47.30 -8.84 -15.24
C GLN A 207 47.94 -8.92 -13.85
N ASN A 208 47.14 -8.95 -12.77
CA ASN A 208 47.67 -9.09 -11.40
C ASN A 208 48.39 -10.43 -11.21
N LYS A 209 47.91 -11.50 -11.86
CA LYS A 209 48.58 -12.81 -11.85
C LYS A 209 49.88 -12.83 -12.66
N GLN A 210 49.98 -11.99 -13.70
CA GLN A 210 51.21 -11.85 -14.48
C GLN A 210 52.27 -11.01 -13.74
N THR A 211 51.88 -9.92 -13.07
CA THR A 211 52.80 -9.13 -12.24
C THR A 211 53.33 -9.93 -11.05
N ALA A 212 52.52 -10.82 -10.47
CA ALA A 212 52.95 -11.73 -9.41
C ALA A 212 53.88 -12.88 -9.88
N ILE A 213 54.17 -12.98 -11.19
CA ILE A 213 55.14 -13.93 -11.76
C ILE A 213 56.46 -13.23 -12.14
N ASP A 214 56.47 -11.89 -12.23
CA ASP A 214 57.65 -11.08 -12.56
C ASP A 214 58.37 -10.53 -11.29
N THR A 215 57.91 -10.88 -10.09
CA THR A 215 58.53 -10.52 -8.80
C THR A 215 58.78 -11.74 -7.91
N ASP A 216 59.96 -12.36 -8.05
CA ASP A 216 60.48 -13.36 -7.11
C ASP A 216 60.95 -12.70 -5.79
N GLU A 217 60.03 -12.25 -4.93
CA GLU A 217 60.29 -12.03 -3.49
C GLU A 217 59.09 -12.56 -2.67
N GLU A 218 59.36 -13.46 -1.71
CA GLU A 218 58.36 -14.39 -1.13
C GLU A 218 57.44 -13.82 -0.01
N ASP A 219 57.53 -12.53 0.34
CA ASP A 219 57.03 -12.02 1.64
C ASP A 219 55.79 -11.08 1.63
N GLU A 220 55.24 -10.65 0.50
CA GLU A 220 54.09 -9.69 0.46
C GLU A 220 52.69 -10.33 0.22
N ALA A 221 52.50 -11.61 0.56
CA ALA A 221 51.21 -12.28 0.44
C ALA A 221 50.17 -11.91 1.54
N ALA A 222 50.60 -11.23 2.61
CA ALA A 222 49.79 -11.02 3.82
C ALA A 222 48.98 -9.71 3.87
N GLU A 223 49.28 -8.70 3.05
CA GLU A 223 48.70 -7.34 3.18
C GLU A 223 47.56 -7.06 2.18
N TYR A 224 47.28 -7.97 1.23
CA TYR A 224 46.28 -7.78 0.17
C TYR A 224 44.91 -8.48 0.36
N GLU A 225 44.71 -9.27 1.41
CA GLU A 225 43.35 -9.71 1.79
C GLU A 225 42.53 -8.57 2.41
N GLU A 226 43.16 -7.58 3.05
CA GLU A 226 42.46 -6.45 3.68
C GLU A 226 41.92 -5.42 2.65
N LEU A 227 42.58 -5.27 1.50
CA LEU A 227 42.16 -4.29 0.48
C LEU A 227 40.96 -4.76 -0.37
N ASN A 228 40.83 -6.07 -0.58
CA ASN A 228 39.68 -6.63 -1.31
C ASN A 228 38.37 -6.57 -0.50
N ALA A 229 38.43 -6.31 0.81
CA ALA A 229 37.27 -6.10 1.67
C ALA A 229 36.61 -4.70 1.50
N HIS A 230 37.18 -3.80 0.68
CA HIS A 230 36.71 -2.41 0.54
C HIS A 230 36.24 -1.98 -0.87
N ILE A 231 36.12 -2.92 -1.81
CA ILE A 231 35.54 -2.70 -3.15
C ILE A 231 34.16 -3.40 -3.26
N GLY A 232 33.50 -3.62 -2.11
CA GLY A 232 32.17 -4.23 -2.02
C GLY A 232 31.00 -3.25 -2.16
N ASP A 233 31.20 -1.97 -1.83
CA ASP A 233 30.15 -0.96 -1.74
C ASP A 233 30.50 0.31 -2.52
N ASN A 234 29.83 0.54 -3.66
CA ASN A 234 29.42 1.86 -4.21
C ASN A 234 28.90 1.73 -5.66
N GLU A 235 27.69 1.18 -5.86
CA GLU A 235 26.92 1.40 -7.11
C GLU A 235 26.23 2.78 -7.08
N GLU A 236 26.98 3.89 -7.10
CA GLU A 236 26.40 5.20 -7.42
C GLU A 236 26.41 5.47 -8.93
N SER A 237 25.26 5.95 -9.43
CA SER A 237 25.02 6.28 -10.83
C SER A 237 25.95 7.38 -11.37
N PRO A 238 26.31 7.38 -12.67
CA PRO A 238 27.37 8.23 -13.19
C PRO A 238 26.98 9.72 -13.21
N LYS A 239 27.67 10.53 -12.40
CA LYS A 239 27.70 11.99 -12.51
C LYS A 239 29.13 12.47 -12.74
N ASN A 240 29.25 13.43 -13.65
CA ASN A 240 30.41 14.32 -13.83
C ASN A 240 31.76 13.65 -14.16
N LEU A 241 31.90 13.15 -15.39
CA LEU A 241 33.20 13.07 -16.08
C LEU A 241 33.63 14.46 -16.61
N LYS A 242 33.81 15.40 -15.67
CA LYS A 242 34.56 16.65 -15.79
C LYS A 242 35.18 16.92 -14.42
N ASP A 243 36.39 17.47 -14.42
CA ASP A 243 37.19 17.83 -13.25
C ASP A 243 37.93 16.66 -12.58
N LEU A 244 38.99 16.20 -13.25
CA LEU A 244 40.23 15.75 -12.59
C LEU A 244 41.40 15.94 -13.56
N ALA A 245 41.92 17.17 -13.57
CA ALA A 245 43.13 17.55 -14.28
C ALA A 245 44.09 18.24 -13.32
N ILE A 246 45.39 18.00 -13.53
CA ILE A 246 46.54 18.78 -13.01
C ILE A 246 46.90 18.55 -11.53
N ASN A 247 47.82 17.61 -11.30
CA ASN A 247 49.21 17.80 -10.82
C ASN A 247 49.85 16.40 -10.74
N VAL A 248 51.12 16.15 -11.05
CA VAL A 248 52.35 16.92 -10.76
C VAL A 248 53.31 16.89 -11.98
N SER A 249 54.11 17.96 -12.15
CA SER A 249 55.19 18.06 -13.13
C SER A 249 56.57 17.69 -12.56
N ASP A 250 57.52 17.44 -13.48
CA ASP A 250 58.97 17.28 -13.28
C ASP A 250 59.46 15.93 -12.70
N SER A 251 60.30 15.14 -13.39
CA SER A 251 61.46 15.62 -14.15
C SER A 251 62.14 14.59 -15.09
N LYS A 252 62.83 15.15 -16.10
CA LYS A 252 64.06 14.66 -16.77
C LYS A 252 64.05 13.35 -17.59
N GLN A 253 64.01 13.58 -18.90
CA GLN A 253 64.62 12.83 -20.01
C GLN A 253 65.79 11.88 -19.65
N LYS A 254 65.79 10.69 -20.28
CA LYS A 254 66.99 10.14 -20.93
C LYS A 254 66.62 9.33 -22.18
N LYS A 255 67.42 9.50 -23.24
CA LYS A 255 67.29 8.80 -24.54
C LYS A 255 67.88 7.40 -24.45
N SER A 256 67.34 6.41 -25.19
CA SER A 256 68.03 5.80 -26.35
C SER A 256 67.36 4.50 -26.85
N SER A 257 66.96 4.53 -28.13
CA SER A 257 67.10 3.49 -29.17
C SER A 257 67.26 2.01 -28.79
N ILE A 258 66.49 1.14 -29.46
CA ILE A 258 66.92 0.24 -30.56
C ILE A 258 65.71 -0.57 -31.09
N SER A 259 65.66 -0.81 -32.40
CA SER A 259 64.62 -1.61 -33.08
C SER A 259 64.85 -3.12 -32.94
N PRO A 260 63.81 -3.98 -32.99
CA PRO A 260 63.97 -5.43 -33.01
C PRO A 260 64.21 -5.97 -34.44
N PRO A 261 64.89 -7.12 -34.58
CA PRO A 261 64.85 -7.93 -35.81
C PRO A 261 64.04 -9.24 -35.65
N LEU A 262 63.16 -9.48 -36.63
CA LEU A 262 62.94 -10.75 -37.34
C LEU A 262 62.71 -12.08 -36.55
N SER A 263 61.46 -12.59 -36.64
CA SER A 263 60.96 -13.81 -37.33
C SER A 263 61.95 -14.96 -37.74
N PRO A 264 61.50 -16.17 -38.20
CA PRO A 264 60.14 -16.66 -38.49
C PRO A 264 59.89 -18.18 -38.14
N SER A 265 58.89 -18.80 -38.80
CA SER A 265 58.58 -20.26 -39.00
C SER A 265 57.47 -20.85 -38.11
N THR A 266 56.56 -21.75 -38.57
CA THR A 266 56.08 -22.22 -39.90
C THR A 266 54.72 -22.92 -39.62
N ALA A 267 53.57 -22.58 -40.21
CA ALA A 267 53.11 -22.78 -41.60
C ALA A 267 52.88 -24.24 -42.04
N LEU A 268 51.63 -24.55 -42.48
CA LEU A 268 51.09 -25.65 -43.34
C LEU A 268 49.63 -25.98 -42.86
N THR A 269 48.56 -26.13 -43.66
CA THR A 269 48.32 -25.88 -45.11
C THR A 269 46.83 -25.68 -45.43
N GLN A 270 46.51 -24.57 -46.12
CA GLN A 270 45.68 -24.39 -47.34
C GLN A 270 44.41 -25.21 -47.67
N THR A 271 43.38 -24.47 -48.10
CA THR A 271 42.70 -24.59 -49.42
C THR A 271 41.85 -23.31 -49.64
N SER A 272 42.38 -22.21 -50.19
CA SER A 272 42.59 -21.87 -51.61
C SER A 272 41.31 -21.62 -52.46
N MET A 273 41.02 -20.34 -52.72
CA MET A 273 40.81 -19.78 -54.07
C MET A 273 40.95 -18.24 -54.03
N SER A 274 41.55 -17.65 -55.05
CA SER A 274 42.15 -16.31 -55.06
C SER A 274 41.55 -15.37 -56.13
N ILE A 275 42.21 -14.21 -56.32
CA ILE A 275 41.98 -13.10 -57.28
C ILE A 275 41.07 -11.98 -56.71
N ASN A 276 41.52 -10.72 -56.53
CA ASN A 276 42.88 -10.15 -56.74
C ASN A 276 43.18 -8.89 -55.89
N ASP A 277 44.47 -8.57 -55.83
CA ASP A 277 45.14 -7.28 -55.53
C ASP A 277 44.54 -6.06 -56.29
N SER A 278 44.69 -4.79 -55.86
CA SER A 278 45.97 -4.14 -55.56
C SER A 278 45.88 -2.81 -54.78
N LEU A 279 46.89 -2.55 -53.93
CA LEU A 279 47.19 -1.26 -53.28
C LEU A 279 47.96 -0.30 -54.19
N THR A 280 47.64 1.00 -54.18
CA THR A 280 48.62 2.10 -54.38
C THR A 280 48.11 3.42 -53.79
N GLY A 281 49.01 4.23 -53.19
CA GLY A 281 48.85 5.69 -53.16
C GLY A 281 48.62 6.32 -51.77
N THR A 282 49.68 6.91 -51.21
CA THR A 282 49.64 7.79 -50.05
C THR A 282 48.87 9.09 -50.32
N VAL A 283 48.05 9.52 -49.36
CA VAL A 283 47.43 10.86 -49.36
C VAL A 283 48.04 11.69 -48.23
N SER A 284 48.89 12.65 -48.59
CA SER A 284 49.08 13.89 -47.83
C SER A 284 47.95 14.87 -48.17
N GLU A 285 47.79 15.91 -47.35
CA GLU A 285 46.61 16.77 -47.27
C GLU A 285 46.20 17.51 -48.57
N GLU A 286 44.99 18.07 -48.54
CA GLU A 286 44.36 18.91 -49.59
C GLU A 286 43.73 18.23 -50.81
N LYS A 287 42.64 17.47 -50.56
CA LYS A 287 41.38 17.66 -51.33
C LYS A 287 40.15 17.10 -50.60
N GLN A 288 39.77 17.80 -49.54
CA GLN A 288 38.38 17.79 -49.10
C GLN A 288 37.48 18.37 -50.21
N LYS A 289 36.25 17.86 -50.31
CA LYS A 289 35.18 18.15 -51.30
C LYS A 289 35.21 17.28 -52.57
N SER A 290 34.04 16.69 -52.87
CA SER A 290 33.65 16.05 -54.16
C SER A 290 33.86 14.53 -54.38
N VAL A 291 33.79 13.67 -53.36
CA VAL A 291 33.53 12.22 -53.56
C VAL A 291 32.39 11.64 -52.69
N PHE A 292 31.95 12.34 -51.62
CA PHE A 292 30.77 11.96 -50.82
C PHE A 292 29.44 12.27 -51.53
N SER A 293 29.12 11.58 -52.64
CA SER A 293 27.83 11.74 -53.33
C SER A 293 27.00 10.47 -53.50
N ASN A 294 27.58 9.25 -53.50
CA ASN A 294 26.87 8.06 -53.99
C ASN A 294 26.86 6.78 -53.13
N ILE A 295 27.11 6.85 -51.82
CA ILE A 295 26.71 5.78 -50.88
C ILE A 295 26.01 6.39 -49.65
N ARG A 296 24.77 6.87 -49.85
CA ARG A 296 23.87 7.31 -48.76
C ARG A 296 22.43 6.87 -48.99
N ARG A 297 22.19 5.56 -49.15
CA ARG A 297 20.84 4.95 -49.09
C ARG A 297 20.89 3.55 -48.46
N ARG A 298 20.66 3.52 -47.14
CA ARG A 298 20.15 2.43 -46.25
C ARG A 298 20.74 2.53 -44.83
N GLY A 299 20.75 3.74 -44.29
CA GLY A 299 20.59 3.93 -42.84
C GLY A 299 19.12 4.27 -42.61
N SER A 300 18.44 3.56 -41.72
CA SER A 300 17.12 3.96 -41.25
C SER A 300 17.24 5.30 -40.53
N GLU A 301 16.56 6.33 -41.02
CA GLU A 301 16.48 7.62 -40.34
C GLU A 301 15.80 7.39 -38.98
N ILE A 302 16.58 7.49 -37.90
CA ILE A 302 16.05 7.53 -36.55
C ILE A 302 15.52 8.95 -36.35
N ASP A 303 14.21 9.05 -36.23
CA ASP A 303 13.51 10.30 -35.94
C ASP A 303 14.09 10.96 -34.67
N PRO A 304 14.57 12.23 -34.73
CA PRO A 304 15.04 12.96 -33.56
C PRO A 304 14.00 13.10 -32.44
N HIS A 305 12.72 12.83 -32.71
CA HIS A 305 11.63 12.80 -31.74
C HIS A 305 11.40 11.44 -31.05
N GLN A 306 12.39 10.53 -31.02
CA GLN A 306 12.43 9.44 -30.02
C GLN A 306 12.67 9.97 -28.60
N GLN A 307 11.72 10.78 -28.12
CA GLN A 307 11.55 11.09 -26.72
C GLN A 307 11.35 9.78 -25.98
N LEU A 308 12.22 9.52 -25.02
CA LEU A 308 12.31 8.26 -24.29
C LEU A 308 11.02 8.05 -23.49
N TYR A 309 10.02 7.39 -24.07
CA TYR A 309 8.72 7.15 -23.43
C TYR A 309 8.94 6.45 -22.10
N ILE A 310 8.68 7.19 -21.02
CA ILE A 310 8.56 6.68 -19.66
C ILE A 310 7.11 6.19 -19.57
N GLY A 311 6.90 4.88 -19.68
CA GLY A 311 5.57 4.30 -19.56
C GLY A 311 5.19 4.06 -18.10
N LEU A 312 4.02 3.45 -17.93
CA LEU A 312 3.46 3.07 -16.62
C LEU A 312 4.46 2.28 -15.74
N GLU A 313 5.40 1.53 -16.33
CA GLU A 313 6.43 0.75 -15.64
C GLU A 313 7.33 1.57 -14.69
N LYS A 314 7.41 2.89 -14.91
CA LYS A 314 8.24 3.82 -14.13
C LYS A 314 7.45 4.77 -13.25
N SER A 315 6.15 4.97 -13.47
CA SER A 315 5.35 5.91 -12.68
C SER A 315 4.62 5.23 -11.52
N LEU A 316 4.20 3.98 -11.71
CA LEU A 316 3.29 3.30 -10.79
C LEU A 316 3.98 2.95 -9.47
N LYS A 317 3.36 3.38 -8.36
CA LYS A 317 3.79 3.15 -6.98
C LYS A 317 2.80 2.28 -6.20
N TYR A 318 1.51 2.47 -6.44
CA TYR A 318 0.44 1.70 -5.82
C TYR A 318 -0.35 0.97 -6.89
N LEU A 319 -0.42 -0.36 -6.79
CA LEU A 319 -1.24 -1.22 -7.64
C LEU A 319 -2.11 -2.10 -6.75
N SER A 320 -3.42 -1.87 -6.79
CA SER A 320 -4.42 -2.77 -6.20
C SER A 320 -5.25 -3.43 -7.29
N MET A 321 -5.19 -4.75 -7.33
CA MET A 321 -5.99 -5.65 -8.16
C MET A 321 -6.63 -6.75 -7.30
N ALA A 322 -6.87 -6.46 -6.02
CA ALA A 322 -7.49 -7.41 -5.10
C ALA A 322 -8.91 -7.78 -5.55
N ASP A 323 -9.45 -8.93 -5.12
CA ASP A 323 -10.81 -9.36 -5.42
C ASP A 323 -11.09 -9.36 -6.94
N ASN A 324 -10.36 -10.23 -7.65
CA ASN A 324 -10.40 -10.41 -9.09
C ASN A 324 -10.22 -11.92 -9.40
N LYS A 325 -9.88 -12.27 -10.65
CA LYS A 325 -9.70 -13.66 -11.12
C LYS A 325 -8.31 -13.89 -11.71
N LEU A 326 -7.31 -13.21 -11.14
CA LEU A 326 -5.94 -13.25 -11.63
C LEU A 326 -5.30 -14.61 -11.35
N ASN A 327 -4.59 -15.14 -12.36
CA ASN A 327 -3.78 -16.34 -12.28
C ASN A 327 -2.28 -15.98 -12.21
N ASP A 328 -1.43 -16.98 -11.90
CA ASP A 328 0.02 -16.85 -11.71
C ASP A 328 0.76 -16.07 -12.83
N GLY A 329 0.26 -16.12 -14.07
CA GLY A 329 0.83 -15.41 -15.22
C GLY A 329 0.88 -13.88 -15.05
N VAL A 330 0.04 -13.30 -14.18
CA VAL A 330 0.06 -11.86 -13.89
C VAL A 330 1.38 -11.41 -13.26
N ILE A 331 2.07 -12.28 -12.52
CA ILE A 331 3.31 -11.98 -11.78
C ILE A 331 4.42 -11.50 -12.74
N GLN A 332 4.53 -12.11 -13.93
CA GLN A 332 5.51 -11.73 -14.96
C GLN A 332 5.28 -10.31 -15.50
N ILE A 333 4.02 -9.85 -15.51
CA ILE A 333 3.67 -8.51 -15.97
C ILE A 333 3.90 -7.49 -14.85
N ILE A 334 3.54 -7.84 -13.61
CA ILE A 334 3.73 -7.00 -12.42
C ILE A 334 5.22 -6.73 -12.15
N SER A 335 6.11 -7.70 -12.38
CA SER A 335 7.56 -7.55 -12.18
C SER A 335 8.20 -6.42 -13.02
N ARG A 336 7.47 -5.85 -13.98
CA ARG A 336 7.90 -4.70 -14.78
C ARG A 336 7.81 -3.36 -14.04
N PHE A 337 6.97 -3.23 -12.98
CA PHE A 337 6.74 -1.97 -12.26
C PHE A 337 7.86 -1.67 -11.25
N GLN A 338 8.99 -1.15 -11.73
CA GLN A 338 10.23 -1.00 -10.95
C GLN A 338 10.18 0.06 -9.83
N ASN A 339 9.14 0.91 -9.80
CA ASN A 339 8.92 1.89 -8.75
C ASN A 339 7.73 1.54 -7.84
N LEU A 340 7.23 0.30 -7.91
CA LEU A 340 6.09 -0.14 -7.11
C LEU A 340 6.48 -0.24 -5.62
N GLU A 341 5.73 0.49 -4.79
CA GLU A 341 5.88 0.56 -3.34
C GLU A 341 4.82 -0.31 -2.63
N ILE A 342 3.62 -0.42 -3.20
CA ILE A 342 2.52 -1.21 -2.66
C ILE A 342 1.90 -2.07 -3.76
N LEU A 343 1.89 -3.38 -3.54
CA LEU A 343 1.23 -4.37 -4.38
C LEU A 343 0.15 -5.11 -3.59
N ASN A 344 -1.10 -4.98 -4.01
CA ASN A 344 -2.21 -5.75 -3.48
C ASN A 344 -2.87 -6.61 -4.57
N ILE A 345 -2.69 -7.92 -4.47
CA ILE A 345 -3.28 -8.95 -5.34
C ILE A 345 -4.01 -10.02 -4.50
N SER A 346 -4.51 -9.61 -3.33
CA SER A 346 -5.30 -10.45 -2.43
C SER A 346 -6.61 -10.91 -3.09
N TYR A 347 -7.20 -12.03 -2.66
CA TYR A 347 -8.48 -12.56 -3.15
C TYR A 347 -8.47 -12.72 -4.68
N ASN A 348 -7.56 -13.57 -5.16
CA ASN A 348 -7.40 -13.96 -6.56
C ASN A 348 -7.16 -15.49 -6.63
N ASP A 349 -6.97 -16.01 -7.84
CA ASP A 349 -6.78 -17.44 -8.11
C ASP A 349 -5.28 -17.80 -8.24
N LEU A 350 -4.41 -17.22 -7.40
CA LEU A 350 -2.95 -17.47 -7.43
C LEU A 350 -2.56 -18.76 -6.68
N PHE A 351 -1.84 -19.65 -7.34
CA PHE A 351 -1.35 -20.93 -6.80
C PHE A 351 0.15 -20.90 -6.48
N ASP A 352 0.94 -20.18 -7.27
CA ASP A 352 2.39 -20.04 -7.07
C ASP A 352 2.89 -18.65 -7.48
N ILE A 353 4.04 -18.26 -6.95
CA ILE A 353 4.76 -17.03 -7.34
C ILE A 353 6.13 -17.47 -7.87
N PRO A 354 6.33 -17.50 -9.20
CA PRO A 354 7.58 -18.01 -9.77
C PRO A 354 8.81 -17.20 -9.34
N SER A 355 9.82 -17.88 -8.81
CA SER A 355 11.07 -17.28 -8.30
C SER A 355 11.72 -16.27 -9.25
N GLY A 356 12.37 -15.26 -8.69
CA GLY A 356 13.13 -14.24 -9.42
C GLY A 356 12.28 -13.11 -10.00
N HIS A 357 10.94 -13.22 -9.99
CA HIS A 357 10.08 -12.19 -10.57
C HIS A 357 9.90 -10.98 -9.64
N LEU A 358 9.68 -11.20 -8.34
CA LEU A 358 9.49 -10.08 -7.40
C LEU A 358 10.80 -9.36 -7.08
N SER A 359 11.97 -9.95 -7.37
CA SER A 359 13.29 -9.32 -7.19
C SER A 359 13.47 -7.98 -7.91
N ASN A 360 12.68 -7.71 -8.95
CA ASN A 360 12.69 -6.46 -9.70
C ASN A 360 12.00 -5.30 -8.94
N LEU A 361 11.19 -5.60 -7.94
CA LEU A 361 10.37 -4.64 -7.18
C LEU A 361 11.14 -4.09 -5.97
N LYS A 362 12.35 -3.55 -6.19
CA LYS A 362 13.29 -3.13 -5.13
C LYS A 362 12.75 -2.08 -4.14
N LYS A 363 11.67 -1.37 -4.49
CA LYS A 363 11.01 -0.35 -3.65
C LYS A 363 9.76 -0.85 -2.94
N LEU A 364 9.45 -2.14 -3.04
CA LEU A 364 8.25 -2.71 -2.45
C LEU A 364 8.33 -2.61 -0.92
N LYS A 365 7.32 -1.97 -0.32
CA LYS A 365 7.15 -1.77 1.12
C LYS A 365 6.05 -2.65 1.68
N SER A 366 4.99 -2.86 0.91
CA SER A 366 3.84 -3.67 1.34
C SER A 366 3.37 -4.62 0.25
N LEU A 367 3.31 -5.90 0.60
CA LEU A 367 2.88 -6.99 -0.27
C LEU A 367 1.67 -7.69 0.36
N TYR A 368 0.54 -7.64 -0.34
CA TYR A 368 -0.70 -8.29 0.07
C TYR A 368 -1.06 -9.42 -0.91
N LEU A 369 -1.01 -10.65 -0.39
CA LEU A 369 -1.26 -11.92 -1.08
C LEU A 369 -2.40 -12.70 -0.40
N SER A 370 -3.18 -12.05 0.47
CA SER A 370 -4.21 -12.66 1.30
C SER A 370 -5.29 -13.37 0.47
N GLY A 371 -5.90 -14.44 0.96
CA GLY A 371 -7.06 -15.06 0.31
C GLY A 371 -6.80 -15.69 -1.07
N ASN A 372 -5.58 -16.16 -1.33
CA ASN A 372 -5.20 -16.87 -2.56
C ASN A 372 -5.11 -18.40 -2.30
N HIS A 373 -4.39 -19.15 -3.14
CA HIS A 373 -4.20 -20.60 -3.03
C HIS A 373 -2.73 -21.01 -2.83
N LEU A 374 -1.88 -20.05 -2.46
CA LEU A 374 -0.43 -20.21 -2.33
C LEU A 374 -0.06 -21.24 -1.25
N SER A 375 0.92 -22.09 -1.53
CA SER A 375 1.49 -23.06 -0.59
C SER A 375 2.98 -22.85 -0.27
N SER A 376 3.66 -21.99 -1.03
CA SER A 376 5.10 -21.73 -1.01
C SER A 376 5.40 -20.25 -1.28
N LEU A 377 6.55 -19.76 -0.82
CA LEU A 377 7.03 -18.39 -1.05
C LEU A 377 8.30 -18.41 -1.92
N PRO A 378 8.53 -17.40 -2.77
CA PRO A 378 9.73 -17.30 -3.61
C PRO A 378 10.95 -16.87 -2.80
N VAL A 379 11.62 -17.83 -2.15
CA VAL A 379 12.76 -17.56 -1.23
C VAL A 379 13.95 -16.83 -1.89
N GLU A 380 14.09 -16.94 -3.22
CA GLU A 380 15.11 -16.23 -4.01
C GLU A 380 14.83 -14.73 -4.15
N ASP A 381 13.58 -14.29 -4.04
CA ASP A 381 13.22 -12.86 -4.16
C ASP A 381 13.48 -12.09 -2.85
N PHE A 382 13.62 -12.77 -1.71
CA PHE A 382 13.74 -12.14 -0.39
C PHE A 382 15.03 -11.34 -0.18
N ASP A 383 16.11 -11.65 -0.87
CA ASP A 383 17.35 -10.85 -0.83
C ASP A 383 17.16 -9.46 -1.48
N ALA A 384 16.14 -9.27 -2.32
CA ALA A 384 15.78 -7.98 -2.91
C ALA A 384 14.75 -7.18 -2.09
N PHE A 385 14.17 -7.76 -1.04
CA PHE A 385 13.13 -7.14 -0.22
C PHE A 385 13.72 -6.23 0.87
N THR A 386 14.51 -5.24 0.44
CA THR A 386 15.21 -4.29 1.32
C THR A 386 14.27 -3.27 1.97
N GLU A 387 13.19 -2.87 1.29
CA GLU A 387 12.20 -1.89 1.81
C GLU A 387 10.92 -2.54 2.38
N VAL A 388 10.76 -3.86 2.31
CA VAL A 388 9.50 -4.54 2.72
C VAL A 388 9.32 -4.47 4.24
N THR A 389 8.22 -3.85 4.66
CA THR A 389 7.79 -3.72 6.06
C THR A 389 6.53 -4.52 6.37
N SER A 390 5.65 -4.75 5.40
CA SER A 390 4.35 -5.43 5.58
C SER A 390 4.18 -6.57 4.58
N LEU A 391 3.93 -7.78 5.09
CA LEU A 391 3.72 -8.99 4.30
C LEU A 391 2.44 -9.70 4.79
N ASN A 392 1.44 -9.80 3.93
CA ASN A 392 0.12 -10.34 4.28
C ASN A 392 -0.16 -11.59 3.46
N LEU A 393 -0.16 -12.73 4.13
CA LEU A 393 -0.20 -14.10 3.58
C LEU A 393 -1.42 -14.89 4.09
N ASN A 394 -2.31 -14.24 4.83
CA ASN A 394 -3.45 -14.87 5.48
C ASN A 394 -4.47 -15.46 4.50
N GLY A 395 -5.18 -16.53 4.88
CA GLY A 395 -6.18 -17.15 4.01
C GLY A 395 -5.60 -17.88 2.81
N ASN A 396 -4.41 -18.48 2.95
CA ASN A 396 -3.73 -19.28 1.93
C ASN A 396 -3.63 -20.76 2.38
N ARG A 397 -2.74 -21.54 1.75
CA ARG A 397 -2.55 -22.98 1.99
C ARG A 397 -1.16 -23.30 2.56
N TYR A 398 -0.48 -22.31 3.16
CA TYR A 398 0.83 -22.52 3.79
C TYR A 398 0.74 -23.56 4.90
N GLN A 399 1.66 -24.53 4.88
CA GLN A 399 1.80 -25.56 5.93
C GLN A 399 3.00 -25.30 6.85
N THR A 400 4.01 -24.62 6.31
CA THR A 400 5.24 -24.17 6.97
C THR A 400 5.59 -22.78 6.46
N LEU A 401 6.61 -22.15 7.05
CA LEU A 401 7.16 -20.86 6.60
C LEU A 401 8.68 -21.02 6.43
N PRO A 402 9.26 -20.69 5.27
CA PRO A 402 10.68 -20.89 5.01
C PRO A 402 11.54 -19.98 5.90
N ALA A 403 12.63 -20.50 6.45
CA ALA A 403 13.50 -19.75 7.35
C ALA A 403 13.93 -18.39 6.76
N GLU A 404 14.17 -18.33 5.45
CA GLU A 404 14.62 -17.17 4.66
C GLU A 404 13.79 -15.90 4.84
N ILE A 405 12.59 -15.93 5.45
CA ILE A 405 11.88 -14.73 5.92
C ILE A 405 12.77 -13.88 6.87
N TYR A 406 13.78 -14.48 7.53
CA TYR A 406 14.80 -13.75 8.30
C TYR A 406 15.58 -12.72 7.46
N LYS A 407 15.63 -12.86 6.13
CA LYS A 407 16.30 -11.92 5.22
C LYS A 407 15.58 -10.58 5.15
N ILE A 408 14.27 -10.55 5.37
CA ILE A 408 13.44 -9.33 5.34
C ILE A 408 13.62 -8.55 6.66
N LYS A 409 14.77 -7.86 6.80
CA LYS A 409 15.19 -7.19 8.05
C LYS A 409 14.25 -6.09 8.54
N ASN A 410 13.54 -5.45 7.61
CA ASN A 410 12.65 -4.33 7.89
C ASN A 410 11.18 -4.76 8.14
N LEU A 411 10.90 -6.06 8.20
CA LEU A 411 9.56 -6.59 8.45
C LEU A 411 9.02 -6.16 9.83
N THR A 412 7.94 -5.36 9.82
CA THR A 412 7.23 -4.88 11.01
C THR A 412 5.82 -5.47 11.13
N ALA A 413 5.22 -5.94 10.03
CA ALA A 413 3.91 -6.58 10.02
C ALA A 413 3.94 -7.88 9.20
N LEU A 414 3.53 -8.98 9.84
CA LEU A 414 3.35 -10.27 9.19
C LEU A 414 1.99 -10.88 9.56
N ASP A 415 1.10 -11.02 8.59
CA ASP A 415 -0.13 -11.80 8.75
C ASP A 415 -0.01 -13.15 8.05
N VAL A 416 -0.07 -14.24 8.82
CA VAL A 416 -0.09 -15.64 8.36
C VAL A 416 -1.32 -16.39 8.87
N GLY A 417 -2.35 -15.67 9.32
CA GLY A 417 -3.60 -16.24 9.81
C GLY A 417 -4.39 -17.03 8.77
N SER A 418 -5.36 -17.83 9.21
CA SER A 418 -6.25 -18.65 8.37
C SER A 418 -5.51 -19.48 7.31
N ASN A 419 -4.38 -20.06 7.70
CA ASN A 419 -3.58 -20.98 6.89
C ASN A 419 -3.73 -22.41 7.41
N SER A 420 -2.94 -23.33 6.86
CA SER A 420 -2.85 -24.73 7.30
C SER A 420 -1.54 -25.01 8.04
N LEU A 421 -1.00 -24.04 8.79
CA LEU A 421 0.26 -24.22 9.50
C LEU A 421 0.14 -25.38 10.50
N LYS A 422 1.02 -26.37 10.34
CA LYS A 422 1.14 -27.55 11.23
C LYS A 422 2.44 -27.49 12.04
N TYR A 423 3.29 -26.50 11.76
CA TYR A 423 4.72 -26.69 11.88
C TYR A 423 5.32 -26.17 13.18
N ASN A 424 6.38 -26.85 13.59
CA ASN A 424 7.03 -26.70 14.86
C ASN A 424 8.14 -25.64 14.78
N ILE A 425 8.01 -24.59 15.59
CA ILE A 425 9.02 -23.54 15.84
C ILE A 425 10.40 -24.06 16.30
N ALA A 426 10.55 -25.37 16.55
CA ALA A 426 11.81 -26.05 16.86
C ALA A 426 12.71 -26.38 15.66
N ASN A 427 12.19 -26.45 14.43
CA ASN A 427 12.90 -27.05 13.30
C ASN A 427 13.95 -26.13 12.64
N ILE A 428 14.62 -25.32 13.44
CA ILE A 428 15.73 -24.48 13.03
C ILE A 428 16.90 -25.38 12.62
N PRO A 429 17.50 -25.20 11.41
CA PRO A 429 17.46 -23.96 10.62
C PRO A 429 16.49 -23.91 9.43
N TYR A 430 15.58 -24.87 9.25
CA TYR A 430 14.77 -25.01 8.03
C TYR A 430 13.51 -24.15 8.02
N ASP A 431 12.86 -24.00 9.17
CA ASP A 431 11.61 -23.26 9.30
C ASP A 431 11.80 -21.94 10.04
N TRP A 432 10.97 -20.96 9.69
CA TRP A 432 11.02 -19.62 10.24
C TRP A 432 10.67 -19.59 11.73
N ASN A 433 11.41 -18.76 12.47
CA ASN A 433 11.10 -18.37 13.83
C ASN A 433 11.10 -16.84 13.93
N TRP A 434 10.11 -16.28 14.60
CA TRP A 434 9.93 -14.83 14.75
C TRP A 434 11.10 -14.13 15.46
N CYS A 435 11.90 -14.85 16.26
CA CYS A 435 13.08 -14.29 16.93
C CYS A 435 14.09 -13.65 15.95
N TYR A 436 14.09 -14.07 14.68
CA TYR A 436 14.96 -13.53 13.65
C TYR A 436 14.45 -12.21 13.00
N ASN A 437 13.25 -11.75 13.34
CA ASN A 437 12.67 -10.48 12.90
C ASN A 437 12.22 -9.62 14.11
N PRO A 438 13.15 -9.10 14.93
CA PRO A 438 12.85 -8.39 16.19
C PRO A 438 12.12 -7.03 16.02
N ASN A 439 11.96 -6.57 14.78
CA ASN A 439 11.24 -5.35 14.42
C ASN A 439 9.72 -5.54 14.28
N LEU A 440 9.21 -6.78 14.41
CA LEU A 440 7.79 -7.09 14.33
C LEU A 440 6.98 -6.32 15.40
N LYS A 441 6.00 -5.55 14.91
CA LYS A 441 4.95 -4.85 15.66
C LYS A 441 3.60 -5.57 15.53
N TYR A 442 3.32 -6.19 14.39
CA TYR A 442 2.12 -6.97 14.13
C TYR A 442 2.52 -8.39 13.71
N LEU A 443 1.98 -9.40 14.40
CA LEU A 443 2.15 -10.81 14.05
C LEU A 443 0.84 -11.55 14.27
N ASN A 444 0.31 -12.22 13.24
CA ASN A 444 -0.97 -12.93 13.31
C ASN A 444 -0.86 -14.38 12.82
N PHE A 445 -1.10 -15.33 13.72
CA PHE A 445 -1.21 -16.77 13.47
C PHE A 445 -2.66 -17.30 13.58
N SER A 446 -3.63 -16.43 13.85
CA SER A 446 -5.03 -16.80 14.14
C SER A 446 -5.65 -17.72 13.09
N GLY A 447 -6.48 -18.68 13.47
CA GLY A 447 -7.16 -19.62 12.57
C GLY A 447 -6.29 -20.79 12.10
N ASN A 448 -4.99 -20.83 12.44
CA ASN A 448 -4.14 -22.00 12.19
C ASN A 448 -4.40 -23.11 13.23
N LYS A 449 -5.57 -23.77 13.13
CA LYS A 449 -6.08 -24.78 14.08
C LYS A 449 -5.19 -26.02 14.34
N ARG A 450 -4.06 -26.15 13.64
CA ARG A 450 -3.07 -27.23 13.77
C ARG A 450 -1.70 -26.74 14.25
N LEU A 451 -1.54 -25.43 14.48
CA LEU A 451 -0.32 -24.84 14.99
C LEU A 451 -0.29 -25.01 16.51
N GLU A 452 0.81 -25.58 17.00
CA GLU A 452 1.03 -25.85 18.41
C GLU A 452 2.38 -25.26 18.84
N ILE A 453 2.34 -24.34 19.82
CA ILE A 453 3.51 -23.65 20.36
C ILE A 453 3.83 -24.29 21.71
N LYS A 454 4.97 -24.99 21.76
CA LYS A 454 5.46 -25.74 22.93
C LYS A 454 6.71 -25.08 23.53
N PRO A 455 6.86 -25.08 24.87
CA PRO A 455 8.13 -24.76 25.51
C PRO A 455 9.26 -25.61 24.94
N GLN A 456 10.41 -24.99 24.69
CA GLN A 456 11.61 -25.69 24.27
C GLN A 456 12.74 -25.50 25.27
N HIS A 457 13.56 -26.53 25.44
CA HIS A 457 14.81 -26.37 26.18
C HIS A 457 15.73 -25.44 25.38
N LYS A 458 16.33 -24.45 26.06
CA LYS A 458 17.32 -23.56 25.47
C LYS A 458 18.44 -24.39 24.82
N ARG A 459 18.66 -24.21 23.52
CA ARG A 459 19.85 -24.74 22.83
C ARG A 459 21.09 -24.03 23.39
N GLU A 460 22.18 -24.77 23.57
CA GLU A 460 23.45 -24.19 24.02
C GLU A 460 23.87 -23.04 23.07
N GLY A 461 24.25 -21.89 23.65
CA GLY A 461 24.66 -20.70 22.90
C GLY A 461 23.56 -19.67 22.61
N MET A 462 22.27 -19.94 22.88
CA MET A 462 21.19 -18.95 22.73
C MET A 462 20.70 -18.39 24.07
N THR A 463 20.57 -17.06 24.13
CA THR A 463 20.12 -16.31 25.31
C THR A 463 18.67 -16.59 25.66
N ASP A 464 17.81 -16.64 24.63
CA ASP A 464 16.36 -16.64 24.76
C ASP A 464 15.73 -17.93 24.21
N SER A 465 14.53 -18.25 24.72
CA SER A 465 13.80 -19.45 24.29
C SER A 465 13.13 -19.24 22.94
N LEU A 466 13.18 -20.25 22.06
CA LEU A 466 12.62 -20.19 20.71
C LEU A 466 11.09 -20.08 20.66
N ASP A 467 10.43 -20.45 21.74
CA ASP A 467 8.99 -20.33 21.95
C ASP A 467 8.57 -19.00 22.59
N SER A 468 9.53 -18.14 22.98
CA SER A 468 9.25 -16.87 23.62
C SER A 468 8.87 -15.79 22.61
N PHE A 469 7.69 -15.20 22.80
CA PHE A 469 7.29 -13.96 22.12
C PHE A 469 7.87 -12.72 22.81
N LEU A 470 8.36 -12.83 24.05
CA LEU A 470 8.95 -11.73 24.82
C LEU A 470 10.26 -11.18 24.19
N THR A 471 10.85 -11.90 23.24
CA THR A 471 11.96 -11.39 22.42
C THR A 471 11.54 -10.23 21.50
N LEU A 472 10.27 -10.18 21.12
CA LEU A 472 9.69 -9.15 20.24
C LEU A 472 9.29 -7.91 21.05
N LYS A 473 10.29 -7.16 21.52
CA LYS A 473 10.10 -5.97 22.37
C LYS A 473 9.22 -4.87 21.76
N ASN A 474 9.04 -4.88 20.44
CA ASN A 474 8.24 -3.90 19.69
C ASN A 474 6.81 -4.39 19.39
N LEU A 475 6.42 -5.60 19.82
CA LEU A 475 5.16 -6.23 19.44
C LEU A 475 3.96 -5.49 20.06
N LYS A 476 3.09 -4.96 19.20
CA LYS A 476 1.86 -4.23 19.57
C LYS A 476 0.60 -5.09 19.39
N LEU A 477 0.60 -6.04 18.45
CA LEU A 477 -0.52 -6.92 18.18
C LEU A 477 -0.05 -8.35 17.86
N LEU A 478 -0.54 -9.31 18.65
CA LEU A 478 -0.28 -10.74 18.52
C LEU A 478 -1.59 -11.54 18.38
N GLY A 479 -1.86 -12.03 17.17
CA GLY A 479 -3.01 -12.85 16.85
C GLY A 479 -2.73 -14.33 17.03
N LEU A 480 -3.46 -15.00 17.93
CA LEU A 480 -3.28 -16.42 18.31
C LEU A 480 -4.61 -17.17 18.43
N MET A 481 -5.68 -16.69 17.76
CA MET A 481 -7.00 -17.31 17.86
C MET A 481 -6.98 -18.74 17.29
N ASP A 482 -7.56 -19.70 17.99
CA ASP A 482 -7.44 -21.16 17.73
C ASP A 482 -6.01 -21.74 17.65
N VAL A 483 -4.97 -21.01 18.06
CA VAL A 483 -3.61 -21.56 18.16
C VAL A 483 -3.45 -22.27 19.49
N THR A 484 -2.91 -23.50 19.49
CA THR A 484 -2.67 -24.22 20.74
C THR A 484 -1.34 -23.76 21.34
N ILE A 485 -1.35 -23.23 22.57
CA ILE A 485 -0.16 -22.69 23.23
C ILE A 485 0.00 -23.36 24.59
N THR A 486 1.21 -23.79 24.87
CA THR A 486 1.61 -24.43 26.15
C THR A 486 2.83 -23.77 26.78
N THR A 487 3.27 -22.62 26.24
CA THR A 487 4.31 -21.77 26.82
C THR A 487 3.69 -20.55 27.48
N ASP A 488 4.25 -20.17 28.63
CA ASP A 488 3.87 -18.97 29.39
C ASP A 488 4.55 -17.70 28.85
N ALA A 489 5.45 -17.83 27.86
CA ALA A 489 6.28 -16.74 27.33
C ALA A 489 5.56 -15.84 26.30
N VAL A 490 4.34 -15.41 26.63
CA VAL A 490 3.47 -14.55 25.83
C VAL A 490 3.35 -13.17 26.51
N PRO A 491 3.39 -12.04 25.79
CA PRO A 491 3.25 -10.71 26.38
C PRO A 491 1.92 -10.51 27.11
N GLU A 492 1.94 -9.69 28.16
CA GLU A 492 0.72 -9.23 28.83
C GLU A 492 -0.07 -8.24 27.95
N GLN A 493 -1.37 -8.15 28.18
CA GLN A 493 -2.22 -7.18 27.48
C GLN A 493 -2.14 -5.82 28.17
N THR A 494 -1.79 -4.78 27.41
CA THR A 494 -1.60 -3.41 27.89
C THR A 494 -2.35 -2.42 27.02
N VAL A 495 -2.15 -1.11 27.22
CA VAL A 495 -2.61 -0.08 26.28
C VAL A 495 -1.96 -0.27 24.91
N ASP A 496 -0.66 -0.58 24.89
CA ASP A 496 0.15 -0.71 23.68
C ASP A 496 0.14 -2.11 23.05
N THR A 497 -0.08 -3.16 23.83
CA THR A 497 0.06 -4.56 23.40
C THR A 497 -1.25 -5.31 23.52
N ARG A 498 -1.72 -5.89 22.41
CA ARG A 498 -2.90 -6.75 22.33
C ARG A 498 -2.51 -8.17 21.97
N VAL A 499 -2.99 -9.13 22.77
CA VAL A 499 -2.85 -10.56 22.50
C VAL A 499 -4.24 -11.18 22.35
N ARG A 500 -4.46 -11.96 21.30
CA ARG A 500 -5.76 -12.56 20.95
C ARG A 500 -5.73 -14.07 21.01
N THR A 501 -6.26 -14.66 22.08
CA THR A 501 -6.37 -16.11 22.27
C THR A 501 -7.82 -16.63 22.23
N THR A 502 -8.77 -15.78 21.85
CA THR A 502 -10.19 -16.13 21.67
C THR A 502 -10.40 -17.16 20.56
N ALA A 503 -11.48 -17.94 20.61
CA ALA A 503 -11.83 -18.83 19.50
C ALA A 503 -12.26 -18.03 18.25
N SER A 504 -11.95 -18.52 17.04
CA SER A 504 -12.45 -17.92 15.79
C SER A 504 -13.89 -18.32 15.44
N GLN A 505 -14.48 -19.19 16.25
CA GLN A 505 -15.88 -19.59 16.13
C GLN A 505 -16.55 -19.40 17.48
N LEU A 506 -17.60 -18.57 17.51
CA LEU A 506 -18.34 -18.20 18.71
C LEU A 506 -19.80 -18.59 18.45
N GLY A 507 -20.27 -19.62 19.18
CA GLY A 507 -21.56 -20.25 18.89
C GLY A 507 -21.72 -20.67 17.41
N SER A 508 -22.63 -20.00 16.71
CA SER A 508 -23.02 -20.27 15.32
C SER A 508 -22.27 -19.44 14.26
N PHE A 509 -21.50 -18.42 14.64
CA PHE A 509 -20.86 -17.49 13.72
C PHE A 509 -19.32 -17.50 13.83
N GLY A 510 -18.67 -17.16 12.72
CA GLY A 510 -17.23 -16.94 12.66
C GLY A 510 -16.86 -15.54 13.16
N TYR A 511 -15.75 -15.43 13.85
CA TYR A 511 -15.20 -14.20 14.39
C TYR A 511 -13.70 -14.11 14.11
N GLY A 512 -13.23 -12.94 13.69
CA GLY A 512 -11.84 -12.68 13.34
C GLY A 512 -11.33 -11.41 14.02
N ILE A 513 -10.02 -11.18 13.96
CA ILE A 513 -9.39 -9.99 14.52
C ILE A 513 -9.75 -8.77 13.68
N SER A 514 -10.39 -7.77 14.31
CA SER A 514 -10.59 -6.43 13.74
C SER A 514 -9.69 -5.37 14.38
N ASP A 515 -8.88 -5.75 15.38
CA ASP A 515 -7.83 -4.89 15.96
C ASP A 515 -6.86 -4.39 14.85
N THR A 516 -6.51 -3.09 14.84
CA THR A 516 -5.54 -2.52 13.89
C THR A 516 -4.59 -1.50 14.52
N LEU A 517 -3.38 -1.40 13.95
CA LEU A 517 -2.36 -0.40 14.32
C LEU A 517 -2.52 0.94 13.58
N GLY A 518 -3.50 1.04 12.67
CA GLY A 518 -3.74 2.21 11.82
C GLY A 518 -2.48 2.69 11.07
N ASP A 519 -2.50 3.95 10.63
CA ASP A 519 -1.36 4.59 9.95
C ASP A 519 -0.20 4.93 10.89
N ARG A 520 -0.41 4.83 12.22
CA ARG A 520 0.52 5.30 13.26
C ARG A 520 1.38 4.20 13.85
N LEU A 521 1.19 2.94 13.45
CA LEU A 521 1.91 1.77 13.97
C LEU A 521 1.76 1.54 15.49
N ASN A 522 0.69 2.08 16.08
CA ASN A 522 0.29 1.94 17.49
C ASN A 522 -1.17 1.51 17.55
N LEU A 523 -1.55 0.78 18.59
CA LEU A 523 -2.88 0.18 18.67
C LEU A 523 -3.97 1.24 18.88
N THR A 524 -4.85 1.40 17.88
CA THR A 524 -5.89 2.44 17.80
C THR A 524 -7.29 1.86 17.91
N THR A 525 -7.54 0.75 17.20
CA THR A 525 -8.85 0.09 17.18
C THR A 525 -8.78 -1.23 17.95
N ARG A 526 -9.78 -1.47 18.80
CA ARG A 526 -9.89 -2.63 19.69
C ARG A 526 -11.25 -3.27 19.51
N ASP A 527 -11.30 -4.55 19.17
CA ASP A 527 -12.54 -5.30 19.14
C ASP A 527 -12.63 -6.30 20.31
N VAL A 528 -13.84 -6.50 20.82
CA VAL A 528 -14.15 -7.43 21.91
C VAL A 528 -15.41 -8.18 21.56
N VAL A 529 -15.40 -9.49 21.82
CA VAL A 529 -16.62 -10.29 21.85
C VAL A 529 -16.67 -11.05 23.16
N ILE A 530 -17.84 -11.00 23.80
CA ILE A 530 -18.17 -11.76 25.01
C ILE A 530 -19.31 -12.70 24.64
N GLU A 531 -18.97 -13.97 24.42
CA GLU A 531 -19.94 -15.06 24.35
C GLU A 531 -20.51 -15.29 25.76
N LYS A 532 -21.83 -15.43 25.87
CA LYS A 532 -22.55 -15.58 27.15
C LYS A 532 -22.41 -14.36 28.05
N PHE A 533 -22.72 -13.19 27.52
CA PHE A 533 -22.69 -11.93 28.26
C PHE A 533 -23.59 -12.03 29.52
N ARG A 534 -23.13 -11.44 30.64
CA ARG A 534 -23.72 -11.61 31.98
C ARG A 534 -23.82 -13.06 32.51
N GLY A 535 -23.25 -14.04 31.80
CA GLY A 535 -23.40 -15.47 32.08
C GLY A 535 -24.58 -16.14 31.35
N ASN A 536 -25.38 -15.37 30.61
CA ASN A 536 -26.60 -15.84 29.94
C ASN A 536 -26.26 -16.40 28.55
N PRO A 537 -26.58 -17.68 28.24
CA PRO A 537 -26.13 -18.33 27.01
C PRO A 537 -26.80 -17.80 25.73
N ASP A 538 -27.93 -17.10 25.88
CA ASP A 538 -28.67 -16.39 24.85
C ASP A 538 -28.18 -14.95 24.61
N GLU A 539 -27.20 -14.46 25.40
CA GLU A 539 -26.67 -13.11 25.28
C GLU A 539 -25.24 -13.10 24.71
N THR A 540 -25.02 -12.26 23.70
CA THR A 540 -23.69 -11.98 23.15
C THR A 540 -23.49 -10.47 23.03
N LEU A 541 -22.31 -10.00 23.45
CA LEU A 541 -21.90 -8.62 23.27
C LEU A 541 -20.69 -8.57 22.32
N LEU A 542 -20.83 -7.87 21.20
CA LEU A 542 -19.74 -7.56 20.27
C LEU A 542 -19.53 -6.05 20.25
N THR A 543 -18.29 -5.59 20.42
CA THR A 543 -17.97 -4.16 20.42
C THR A 543 -16.69 -3.85 19.68
N ILE A 544 -16.64 -2.66 19.08
CA ILE A 544 -15.44 -2.09 18.44
C ILE A 544 -15.26 -0.68 18.97
N TYR A 545 -14.08 -0.41 19.52
CA TYR A 545 -13.66 0.88 20.06
C TYR A 545 -12.53 1.43 19.19
N ASP A 546 -12.70 2.61 18.62
CA ASP A 546 -11.75 3.22 17.68
C ASP A 546 -11.27 4.58 18.21
N GLY A 547 -9.99 4.67 18.57
CA GLY A 547 -9.37 5.87 19.12
C GLY A 547 -9.34 7.05 18.12
N LYS A 548 -9.56 8.26 18.62
CA LYS A 548 -9.59 9.52 17.86
C LYS A 548 -8.58 10.52 18.42
N ASN A 549 -7.95 11.28 17.52
CA ASN A 549 -6.98 12.34 17.84
C ASN A 549 -5.82 11.91 18.77
N CYS A 550 -5.52 10.62 18.85
CA CYS A 550 -4.50 10.02 19.72
C CYS A 550 -3.11 10.65 19.53
N SER A 551 -2.19 10.45 20.49
CA SER A 551 -0.78 10.78 20.31
C SER A 551 -0.08 9.76 19.40
N ASP A 552 1.08 10.12 18.84
CA ASP A 552 1.91 9.21 18.03
C ASP A 552 2.87 8.35 18.90
N VAL A 553 2.84 8.54 20.22
CA VAL A 553 3.86 7.99 21.15
C VAL A 553 3.44 6.66 21.76
N ALA A 554 2.14 6.47 22.03
CA ALA A 554 1.59 5.28 22.69
C ALA A 554 0.24 4.86 22.07
N GLY A 555 -0.22 3.66 22.44
CA GLY A 555 -1.59 3.20 22.16
C GLY A 555 -2.64 4.08 22.84
N ASP A 556 -3.87 4.03 22.32
CA ASP A 556 -4.94 4.92 22.80
C ASP A 556 -5.50 4.47 24.17
N LYS A 557 -5.35 5.32 25.19
CA LYS A 557 -5.80 5.06 26.57
C LYS A 557 -7.32 5.09 26.70
N ILE A 558 -8.00 6.01 25.99
CA ILE A 558 -9.47 6.18 26.10
C ILE A 558 -10.21 4.94 25.58
N SER A 559 -9.90 4.46 24.38
CA SER A 559 -10.45 3.21 23.85
C SER A 559 -10.17 2.02 24.76
N LYS A 560 -9.01 1.98 25.44
CA LYS A 560 -8.66 0.92 26.40
C LYS A 560 -9.55 0.98 27.66
N ILE A 561 -9.76 2.16 28.24
CA ILE A 561 -10.64 2.34 29.40
C ILE A 561 -12.08 1.96 29.04
N ILE A 562 -12.63 2.51 27.95
CA ILE A 562 -14.00 2.21 27.48
C ILE A 562 -14.14 0.70 27.19
N GLN A 563 -13.12 0.07 26.59
CA GLN A 563 -13.07 -1.37 26.33
C GLN A 563 -13.17 -2.22 27.60
N GLU A 564 -12.68 -1.74 28.73
CA GLU A 564 -12.69 -2.44 30.02
C GLU A 564 -13.98 -2.19 30.82
N THR A 565 -14.51 -0.96 30.79
CA THR A 565 -15.64 -0.57 31.65
C THR A 565 -17.00 -0.72 30.98
N PHE A 566 -17.13 -0.64 29.64
CA PHE A 566 -18.43 -0.54 28.96
C PHE A 566 -19.37 -1.71 29.27
N GLY A 567 -18.87 -2.95 29.22
CA GLY A 567 -19.66 -4.15 29.55
C GLY A 567 -20.19 -4.12 30.99
N ILE A 568 -19.50 -3.46 31.91
CA ILE A 568 -19.91 -3.31 33.31
C ILE A 568 -21.06 -2.30 33.45
N HIS A 569 -20.97 -1.17 32.73
CA HIS A 569 -22.06 -0.19 32.67
C HIS A 569 -23.31 -0.77 32.02
N LEU A 570 -23.16 -1.45 30.87
CA LEU A 570 -24.28 -2.11 30.21
C LEU A 570 -24.92 -3.20 31.10
N THR A 571 -24.12 -3.95 31.86
CA THR A 571 -24.65 -4.93 32.82
C THR A 571 -25.55 -4.30 33.88
N LYS A 572 -25.13 -3.17 34.49
CA LYS A 572 -25.94 -2.43 35.47
C LYS A 572 -27.22 -1.88 34.84
N GLU A 573 -27.10 -1.28 33.67
CA GLU A 573 -28.22 -0.63 32.99
C GLU A 573 -29.29 -1.64 32.53
N LEU A 574 -28.89 -2.86 32.18
CA LEU A 574 -29.79 -4.00 31.89
C LEU A 574 -30.40 -4.64 33.15
N GLN A 575 -29.73 -4.57 34.30
CA GLN A 575 -30.34 -5.03 35.57
C GLN A 575 -31.59 -4.20 35.90
N ASP A 576 -31.56 -2.88 35.71
CA ASP A 576 -32.74 -2.02 35.88
C ASP A 576 -33.89 -2.31 34.88
N VAL A 577 -33.61 -2.97 33.74
CA VAL A 577 -34.63 -3.39 32.77
C VAL A 577 -35.35 -4.65 33.24
N GLU A 578 -34.63 -5.54 33.92
CA GLU A 578 -35.13 -6.83 34.41
C GLU A 578 -35.76 -6.71 35.81
N GLU A 579 -35.20 -5.85 36.67
CA GLU A 579 -35.70 -5.52 38.01
C GLU A 579 -35.93 -3.99 38.13
N PRO A 580 -37.06 -3.45 37.62
CA PRO A 580 -37.33 -2.02 37.66
C PRO A 580 -37.51 -1.52 39.10
N SER A 581 -36.70 -0.53 39.49
CA SER A 581 -36.80 0.15 40.77
C SER A 581 -38.13 0.88 40.95
N GLU A 582 -38.63 0.96 42.19
CA GLU A 582 -39.96 1.51 42.51
C GLU A 582 -40.15 2.94 41.95
N GLY A 583 -40.91 3.04 40.85
CA GLY A 583 -41.25 4.31 40.20
C GLY A 583 -40.94 4.39 38.70
N TYR A 584 -40.08 3.52 38.15
CA TYR A 584 -39.68 3.55 36.73
C TYR A 584 -40.13 2.30 35.95
N SER A 585 -41.43 2.21 35.63
CA SER A 585 -41.95 1.15 34.75
C SER A 585 -41.73 1.49 33.27
N GLY A 586 -40.84 0.77 32.59
CA GLY A 586 -40.76 0.77 31.12
C GLY A 586 -39.39 1.01 30.46
N LYS A 587 -38.27 0.93 31.22
CA LYS A 587 -36.91 1.01 30.64
C LYS A 587 -36.70 -0.13 29.63
N THR A 588 -36.30 0.18 28.40
CA THR A 588 -36.04 -0.83 27.36
C THR A 588 -34.54 -1.17 27.25
N VAL A 589 -34.19 -2.23 26.51
CA VAL A 589 -32.79 -2.54 26.15
C VAL A 589 -32.12 -1.37 25.41
N VAL A 590 -32.88 -0.62 24.61
CA VAL A 590 -32.40 0.59 23.93
C VAL A 590 -32.07 1.70 24.93
N ASP A 591 -32.92 1.88 25.96
CA ASP A 591 -32.66 2.84 27.03
C ASP A 591 -31.46 2.42 27.89
N ALA A 592 -31.27 1.12 28.12
CA ALA A 592 -30.11 0.59 28.83
C ALA A 592 -28.79 0.79 28.06
N LEU A 593 -28.79 0.54 26.74
CA LEU A 593 -27.64 0.87 25.87
C LEU A 593 -27.34 2.38 25.94
N ARG A 594 -28.36 3.23 25.83
CA ARG A 594 -28.21 4.68 25.91
C ARG A 594 -27.71 5.14 27.28
N GLY A 595 -28.22 4.57 28.37
CA GLY A 595 -27.77 4.83 29.74
C GLY A 595 -26.31 4.46 29.94
N ALA A 596 -25.90 3.27 29.49
CA ALA A 596 -24.51 2.81 29.58
C ALA A 596 -23.53 3.77 28.91
N PHE A 597 -23.89 4.30 27.74
CA PHE A 597 -23.13 5.32 27.04
C PHE A 597 -23.11 6.70 27.73
N LEU A 598 -24.24 7.17 28.25
CA LEU A 598 -24.30 8.44 28.98
C LEU A 598 -23.47 8.37 30.28
N THR A 599 -23.57 7.25 31.00
CA THR A 599 -22.77 6.94 32.17
C THR A 599 -21.28 6.90 31.82
N MET A 600 -20.90 6.22 30.72
CA MET A 600 -19.51 6.20 30.22
C MET A 600 -18.97 7.60 29.93
N ASN A 601 -19.71 8.41 29.17
CA ASN A 601 -19.29 9.75 28.79
C ASN A 601 -19.16 10.66 30.04
N SER A 602 -20.09 10.56 30.99
CA SER A 602 -19.99 11.26 32.27
C SER A 602 -18.77 10.82 33.09
N GLU A 603 -18.47 9.52 33.14
CA GLU A 603 -17.32 8.99 33.87
C GLU A 603 -15.99 9.41 33.24
N MET A 604 -15.87 9.33 31.90
CA MET A 604 -14.68 9.82 31.19
C MET A 604 -14.44 11.32 31.41
N ASN A 605 -15.48 12.15 31.43
CA ASN A 605 -15.37 13.58 31.76
C ASN A 605 -14.82 13.80 33.19
N ILE A 606 -15.20 12.96 34.15
CA ILE A 606 -14.68 13.03 35.52
C ILE A 606 -13.23 12.51 35.60
N LEU A 607 -12.90 11.44 34.88
CA LEU A 607 -11.58 10.83 34.87
C LEU A 607 -10.50 11.72 34.21
N ILE A 608 -10.84 12.45 33.15
CA ILE A 608 -9.91 13.39 32.49
C ILE A 608 -9.70 14.65 33.35
N ASN A 609 -10.74 15.13 34.06
CA ASN A 609 -10.68 16.33 34.90
C ASN A 609 -10.22 16.08 36.35
N LYS A 610 -9.53 14.96 36.62
CA LYS A 610 -9.03 14.55 37.96
C LYS A 610 -8.28 15.65 38.74
N GLY A 611 -7.66 16.61 38.06
CA GLY A 611 -6.92 17.72 38.68
C GLY A 611 -7.76 18.88 39.22
N GLN A 612 -9.06 18.99 38.91
CA GLN A 612 -9.87 20.19 39.23
C GLN A 612 -11.01 19.99 40.22
N SER A 613 -11.44 18.75 40.52
CA SER A 613 -12.58 18.50 41.42
C SER A 613 -12.19 17.66 42.64
N SER A 614 -12.33 18.25 43.83
CA SER A 614 -12.01 17.63 45.13
C SER A 614 -13.16 16.83 45.76
N THR A 615 -14.28 16.63 45.04
CA THR A 615 -15.45 15.88 45.50
C THR A 615 -15.71 14.65 44.63
N PHE A 616 -15.04 13.54 44.97
CA PHE A 616 -15.27 12.24 44.34
C PHE A 616 -16.58 11.60 44.83
N SER A 617 -17.41 11.14 43.90
CA SER A 617 -18.67 10.42 44.16
C SER A 617 -18.85 9.30 43.13
N TYR A 618 -19.08 8.07 43.61
CA TYR A 618 -19.34 6.82 42.87
C TYR A 618 -18.36 6.34 41.77
N THR A 619 -17.60 7.21 41.09
CA THR A 619 -16.61 6.88 40.02
C THR A 619 -15.35 6.13 40.49
N ALA A 620 -15.34 5.61 41.73
CA ALA A 620 -14.25 4.80 42.26
C ALA A 620 -14.41 3.29 41.99
N ALA A 621 -15.58 2.83 41.55
CA ALA A 621 -15.95 1.41 41.56
C ALA A 621 -15.26 0.56 40.48
N HIS A 622 -14.82 1.15 39.36
CA HIS A 622 -14.33 0.42 38.17
C HIS A 622 -12.98 0.95 37.66
N ARG A 623 -12.12 1.46 38.56
CA ARG A 623 -10.77 1.88 38.17
C ARG A 623 -9.98 0.71 37.58
N THR A 624 -9.37 0.96 36.43
CA THR A 624 -8.34 0.09 35.83
C THR A 624 -7.00 0.80 35.90
N THR A 625 -5.88 0.07 35.76
CA THR A 625 -4.53 0.65 35.81
C THR A 625 -4.37 1.78 34.78
N THR A 626 -4.91 1.61 33.58
CA THR A 626 -4.94 2.64 32.53
C THR A 626 -5.67 3.92 32.96
N THR A 627 -6.69 3.84 33.84
CA THR A 627 -7.36 5.05 34.33
C THR A 627 -6.44 5.92 35.19
N ASP A 628 -5.48 5.34 35.92
CA ASP A 628 -4.57 6.09 36.79
C ASP A 628 -3.37 6.71 36.03
N GLU A 629 -3.13 6.27 34.78
CA GLU A 629 -2.14 6.83 33.83
C GLU A 629 -2.72 7.92 32.90
N LEU A 630 -4.02 8.23 33.02
CA LEU A 630 -4.74 9.20 32.20
C LEU A 630 -4.41 10.64 32.61
N SER A 631 -4.05 11.51 31.66
CA SER A 631 -3.70 12.92 31.93
C SER A 631 -4.48 13.91 31.07
N LEU A 632 -4.82 15.08 31.62
CA LEU A 632 -5.51 16.14 30.87
C LEU A 632 -4.63 16.72 29.75
N GLU A 633 -3.32 16.79 29.96
CA GLU A 633 -2.37 17.40 29.00
C GLU A 633 -2.17 16.54 27.75
N GLU A 634 -2.03 15.21 27.92
CA GLU A 634 -1.85 14.28 26.80
C GLU A 634 -3.19 13.83 26.20
N ASP A 635 -4.14 13.42 27.05
CA ASP A 635 -5.33 12.68 26.63
C ASP A 635 -6.57 13.57 26.50
N GLY A 636 -6.56 14.81 27.03
CA GLY A 636 -7.71 15.72 27.02
C GLY A 636 -8.19 16.20 25.63
N HIS A 637 -7.42 15.91 24.58
CA HIS A 637 -7.78 16.18 23.17
C HIS A 637 -8.10 14.89 22.39
N THR A 638 -7.93 13.72 23.01
CA THR A 638 -8.21 12.41 22.44
C THR A 638 -9.67 12.03 22.67
N GLY A 639 -10.15 11.01 21.96
CA GLY A 639 -11.52 10.54 22.07
C GLY A 639 -11.68 9.13 21.52
N CYS A 640 -12.91 8.61 21.50
CA CYS A 640 -13.17 7.26 20.98
C CYS A 640 -14.55 7.13 20.34
N CYS A 641 -14.62 6.57 19.14
CA CYS A 641 -15.86 6.10 18.54
C CYS A 641 -16.14 4.66 19.02
N SER A 642 -17.40 4.32 19.29
CA SER A 642 -17.77 3.01 19.83
C SER A 642 -18.98 2.45 19.10
N THR A 643 -18.81 1.32 18.42
CA THR A 643 -19.91 0.54 17.86
C THR A 643 -20.16 -0.68 18.75
N VAL A 644 -21.41 -0.88 19.13
CA VAL A 644 -21.87 -1.90 20.07
C VAL A 644 -23.01 -2.68 19.42
N ILE A 645 -22.89 -3.99 19.44
CA ILE A 645 -23.90 -4.94 19.00
C ILE A 645 -24.19 -5.86 20.18
N TYR A 646 -25.40 -5.79 20.70
CA TYR A 646 -25.90 -6.66 21.75
C TYR A 646 -26.97 -7.59 21.15
N ILE A 647 -26.73 -8.89 21.25
CA ILE A 647 -27.64 -9.94 20.79
C ILE A 647 -28.29 -10.57 22.01
N LYS A 648 -29.62 -10.69 22.02
CA LYS A 648 -30.38 -11.41 23.05
C LYS A 648 -31.40 -12.32 22.38
N GLY A 649 -31.14 -13.63 22.37
CA GLY A 649 -31.92 -14.59 21.61
C GLY A 649 -31.85 -14.30 20.10
N ASP A 650 -33.01 -14.06 19.49
CA ASP A 650 -33.13 -13.68 18.07
C ASP A 650 -33.07 -12.14 17.85
N ASP A 651 -33.11 -11.34 18.91
CA ASP A 651 -33.09 -9.88 18.82
C ASP A 651 -31.66 -9.31 18.71
N LEU A 652 -31.47 -8.39 17.78
CA LEU A 652 -30.21 -7.73 17.48
C LEU A 652 -30.32 -6.23 17.76
N TYR A 653 -29.68 -5.75 18.83
CA TYR A 653 -29.65 -4.35 19.21
C TYR A 653 -28.34 -3.72 18.79
N ILE A 654 -28.38 -2.73 17.89
CA ILE A 654 -27.18 -2.01 17.42
C ILE A 654 -27.21 -0.58 17.94
N ALA A 655 -26.11 -0.15 18.55
CA ALA A 655 -25.90 1.22 18.95
C ALA A 655 -24.49 1.69 18.54
N ASN A 656 -24.41 2.90 18.00
CA ASN A 656 -23.14 3.53 17.65
C ASN A 656 -23.06 4.90 18.32
N ILE A 657 -21.92 5.18 18.95
CA ILE A 657 -21.56 6.50 19.45
C ILE A 657 -20.38 7.02 18.64
N GLY A 658 -20.64 8.10 17.90
CA GLY A 658 -19.60 8.94 17.33
C GLY A 658 -18.86 9.71 18.43
N ASP A 659 -17.60 10.05 18.15
CA ASP A 659 -16.66 10.84 18.95
C ASP A 659 -17.07 11.10 20.42
N ASN A 660 -16.79 10.13 21.31
CA ASN A 660 -16.68 10.44 22.73
C ASN A 660 -15.51 11.41 22.91
N MET A 661 -15.87 12.68 23.12
CA MET A 661 -15.03 13.89 23.22
C MET A 661 -14.41 14.43 21.94
N ARG A 662 -15.02 15.53 21.48
CA ARG A 662 -14.30 16.75 21.07
C ARG A 662 -15.16 17.97 21.44
N GLU A 663 -14.57 18.90 22.19
CA GLU A 663 -15.12 20.19 22.67
C GLU A 663 -15.95 20.21 23.98
N LEU A 664 -15.71 21.29 24.74
CA LEU A 664 -16.09 21.54 26.14
C LEU A 664 -17.30 22.48 26.28
N GLU A 665 -18.09 22.66 25.22
CA GLU A 665 -19.32 23.46 25.26
C GLU A 665 -20.58 22.58 25.39
N PRO A 666 -21.68 23.09 25.98
CA PRO A 666 -22.95 22.38 26.08
C PRO A 666 -23.69 22.37 24.72
N VAL A 667 -23.07 21.75 23.72
CA VAL A 667 -23.73 21.41 22.46
C VAL A 667 -24.73 20.29 22.76
N VAL A 668 -26.01 20.56 22.51
CA VAL A 668 -27.03 19.52 22.48
C VAL A 668 -26.71 18.62 21.28
N VAL A 669 -25.93 17.57 21.52
CA VAL A 669 -25.67 16.52 20.53
C VAL A 669 -26.99 15.81 20.26
N THR A 670 -27.71 16.27 19.24
CA THR A 670 -28.79 15.51 18.62
C THR A 670 -28.18 14.28 17.96
N LEU A 671 -28.12 13.19 18.73
CA LEU A 671 -27.80 11.85 18.26
C LEU A 671 -28.59 11.57 16.96
N PRO A 672 -27.93 11.22 15.84
CA PRO A 672 -28.64 10.74 14.67
C PRO A 672 -29.40 9.47 15.07
N GLN A 673 -30.71 9.46 14.82
CA GLN A 673 -31.57 8.30 15.09
C GLN A 673 -31.23 7.15 14.13
N MET A 674 -30.25 6.32 14.49
CA MET A 674 -30.14 4.93 14.06
C MET A 674 -29.77 4.06 15.26
N VAL A 675 -30.72 3.98 16.19
CA VAL A 675 -31.02 2.70 16.82
C VAL A 675 -31.99 2.02 15.85
N ILE A 676 -31.64 0.82 15.40
CA ILE A 676 -32.53 -0.11 14.68
C ILE A 676 -32.74 -1.29 15.61
#